data_AF-A0A8T6FE42-F1
#
_entry.id   AF-A0A8T6FE42-F1
#
_cell.length_a   1.000
_cell.length_b   1.000
_cell.length_c   1.000
_cell.angle_alpha   90.00
_cell.angle_beta   90.00
_cell.angle_gamma   90.00
#
_symmetry.space_group_name_H-M   'P 1'
#
loop_
_entity.id
_entity.type
_entity.pdbx_description
1 polymer ?
#
loop_
_entity_poly.entity_id
_entity_poly.type
_entity_poly.pdbx_seq_one_letter_code
_entity_poly.pdbx_strand_id
1 'polypeptide(L)'
;MEHSSEDGPIWEVDLQTVANDWVPSMRERTADIEQKLLGGELPMALAMGVLNTPLSRVLLAKPPAGVRDGRHRPVVPIVSGARGPIEIDQDWTVGLDLTSILVLAQLGLLDCALEALKHVKVACDLMGCLFAERAAVRFHQPARVRSARKVKGLIDRGRLKLVGRSSIPARDLAAEVGADLATMLEAMSAGGGVTICARPIPKAGSLREATADTSAFDDLILSPADLCEIAHRAGIIDAGQFRRAKSFLASQGQVARDGLRTSSLGGPIYVDHLALSYLQYGRVLEPLANSRLDLRIHPNVAEEMNAVIEAGEAGDELAGAVESVRESLRRGMTNGKVSLLTRPPETDREGLGGVPSVISIEGLMFGADECDALCIDDRFTNSHPVAADRVGKPVPIVCVLDVLRYLRAGELIPEAEYWGVRHQLREAGFAFVPVEAAELRNHLLDAEIEDGRLLESAELRTIRQTVNRFAVLARIKDEEARALSQGLLMSCVGAIRDVWLDTSVGAEVAATLSTWVWQYLTAATYTVRDRESGDQARAPLEEVISHRVGLLMLAPALESGQRRLAYREWLDGTVIGPLKPSNPQLIVDATSVVVSAVDGLDPEVRAVVGRLFLECLPDGLQARLANEYPAIAKDSGLAFGKVMAIAGQVRVWETELVGAAKRAFEKAAMSTLSDLAGSEVRLDLVDDARLELDWTRSGGERRRMAVPALTLVCEEGSFREKAAKELLGRFGGTASGECQRLLKQAGSRKLSNDELSVILGEEANGVAAVQWRLARKIKVGWEELNLDDLVPSRMSYWERFCGPVPSDEGIDAYLAGCLVPYRRGLIEDDIAGGLDICCLGALRDDLSPGLWVEDIDGDTLLKAVGSIQVGGSPMALLGLLDIAVHRVEDKRFKDLAEWATRMLLDERLGFAGDYDGFRFFELLVDFVMNRLGLVEGVGQWPAFWRRMCAWMQAGLIVRTSVACGGVPDIDEFEKWSRAQMVPSDNLRRLPDCREEPMVLGQVGASGSLRWEVALRVGLMKGRHVLAGREVPMATEIDGAVLEVRQDASKAVPAARGPAEFHLLPENPVSDEIAKVVADTWAPEEPSTLSGLAAMSQAFVLGARERAKAREAVGSLISEGVKYGDVDGQLYAASVVACTTGDTEIADSVASVVARLAWSLRGPSDVERVVHVLMLAASARRDAKDWSGWLGEQLRVVAERIPSADDCAACFLALLEWMEVALPVRLWPHGGAQRVATAALEATP
;
A
#
# COMPACT_ATOMS: atom_id res chain seq x y z
N MET A 1 37.34 -8.45 -50.08
CA MET A 1 35.90 -8.23 -50.28
C MET A 1 35.76 -6.86 -50.93
N GLU A 2 35.92 -6.75 -52.26
CA GLU A 2 36.02 -5.44 -52.97
C GLU A 2 34.82 -5.15 -53.90
N HIS A 3 33.70 -5.89 -53.76
CA HIS A 3 32.53 -5.70 -54.62
C HIS A 3 31.20 -5.71 -53.83
N SER A 4 31.00 -4.71 -52.97
CA SER A 4 29.66 -4.38 -52.46
C SER A 4 29.45 -2.88 -52.55
N SER A 5 28.38 -2.45 -53.22
CA SER A 5 27.88 -1.07 -53.21
C SER A 5 27.17 -0.76 -51.88
N GLU A 6 26.90 0.51 -51.57
CA GLU A 6 26.09 0.91 -50.40
C GLU A 6 24.69 0.26 -50.37
N ASP A 7 24.15 -0.13 -51.54
CA ASP A 7 22.88 -0.89 -51.66
C ASP A 7 23.05 -2.42 -51.73
N GLY A 8 24.25 -2.95 -51.47
CA GLY A 8 24.53 -4.39 -51.48
C GLY A 8 24.10 -5.10 -50.18
N PRO A 9 23.89 -6.43 -50.19
CA PRO A 9 23.47 -7.19 -49.00
C PRO A 9 24.53 -7.26 -47.88
N ILE A 10 25.73 -6.71 -48.12
CA ILE A 10 26.85 -6.68 -47.18
C ILE A 10 27.40 -5.25 -47.17
N TRP A 11 27.52 -4.67 -45.99
CA TRP A 11 27.94 -3.29 -45.81
C TRP A 11 28.77 -3.19 -44.53
N GLU A 12 29.64 -2.19 -44.48
CA GLU A 12 30.60 -2.00 -43.41
C GLU A 12 30.12 -0.85 -42.52
N VAL A 13 29.95 -1.12 -41.23
CA VAL A 13 29.48 -0.15 -40.23
C VAL A 13 30.44 -0.16 -39.05
N ASP A 14 30.76 1.03 -38.54
CA ASP A 14 31.61 1.16 -37.35
C ASP A 14 30.90 0.66 -36.08
N LEU A 15 31.67 0.04 -35.18
CA LEU A 15 31.17 -0.54 -33.93
C LEU A 15 30.60 0.52 -32.97
N GLN A 16 31.11 1.76 -32.99
CA GLN A 16 30.54 2.84 -32.16
C GLN A 16 29.15 3.24 -32.65
N THR A 17 28.95 3.35 -33.97
CA THR A 17 27.62 3.65 -34.56
C THR A 17 26.60 2.55 -34.19
N VAL A 18 27.02 1.28 -34.19
CA VAL A 18 26.14 0.19 -33.76
C VAL A 18 25.80 0.31 -32.27
N ALA A 19 26.78 0.57 -31.40
CA ALA A 19 26.58 0.59 -29.94
C ALA A 19 25.84 1.84 -29.44
N ASN A 20 26.15 3.01 -29.98
CA ASN A 20 25.67 4.31 -29.48
C ASN A 20 24.40 4.79 -30.17
N ASP A 21 24.18 4.44 -31.45
CA ASP A 21 23.02 4.93 -32.20
C ASP A 21 22.01 3.81 -32.47
N TRP A 22 22.47 2.68 -33.02
CA TRP A 22 21.57 1.63 -33.48
C TRP A 22 20.94 0.81 -32.35
N VAL A 23 21.73 0.41 -31.35
CA VAL A 23 21.21 -0.36 -30.22
C VAL A 23 20.17 0.43 -29.42
N PRO A 24 20.39 1.71 -29.06
CA PRO A 24 19.35 2.52 -28.41
C PRO A 24 18.14 2.74 -29.30
N SER A 25 18.32 3.08 -30.59
CA SER A 25 17.21 3.27 -31.53
C SER A 25 16.37 2.00 -31.73
N MET A 26 17.02 0.84 -31.82
CA MET A 26 16.33 -0.45 -31.92
C MET A 26 15.55 -0.74 -30.63
N ARG A 27 16.12 -0.46 -29.45
CA ARG A 27 15.42 -0.61 -28.16
C ARG A 27 14.19 0.28 -28.06
N GLU A 28 14.30 1.55 -28.46
CA GLU A 28 13.16 2.48 -28.49
C GLU A 28 12.08 1.99 -29.46
N ARG A 29 12.46 1.55 -30.66
CA ARG A 29 11.53 1.01 -31.65
C ARG A 29 10.84 -0.26 -31.18
N THR A 30 11.58 -1.18 -30.55
CA THR A 30 11.02 -2.40 -29.96
C THR A 30 10.01 -2.04 -28.86
N ALA A 31 10.37 -1.12 -27.97
CA ALA A 31 9.49 -0.66 -26.90
C ALA A 31 8.20 -0.01 -27.44
N ASP A 32 8.28 0.82 -28.49
CA ASP A 32 7.10 1.43 -29.15
C ASP A 32 6.18 0.36 -29.77
N ILE A 33 6.73 -0.65 -30.46
CA ILE A 33 5.93 -1.74 -31.06
C ILE A 33 5.26 -2.59 -29.98
N GLU A 34 6.00 -2.97 -28.94
CA GLU A 34 5.45 -3.73 -27.80
C GLU A 34 4.34 -2.94 -27.11
N GLN A 35 4.51 -1.63 -26.93
CA GLN A 35 3.48 -0.76 -26.38
C GLN A 35 2.23 -0.72 -27.26
N LYS A 36 2.35 -0.57 -28.58
CA LYS A 36 1.21 -0.55 -29.51
C LYS A 36 0.47 -1.88 -29.58
N LEU A 37 1.20 -2.99 -29.51
CA LEU A 37 0.63 -4.33 -29.42
C LEU A 37 -0.17 -4.49 -28.11
N LEU A 38 0.42 -4.12 -26.98
CA LEU A 38 -0.25 -4.09 -25.68
C LEU A 38 -1.36 -3.05 -25.59
N GLY A 39 -1.40 -2.06 -26.49
CA GLY A 39 -2.49 -1.08 -26.60
C GLY A 39 -3.71 -1.57 -27.38
N GLY A 40 -3.58 -2.70 -28.10
CA GLY A 40 -4.59 -3.10 -29.09
C GLY A 40 -4.67 -2.12 -30.26
N GLU A 41 -3.55 -1.47 -30.60
CA GLU A 41 -3.43 -0.52 -31.72
C GLU A 41 -2.79 -1.16 -32.97
N LEU A 42 -2.17 -2.33 -32.81
CA LEU A 42 -1.48 -3.05 -33.87
C LEU A 42 -1.85 -4.55 -33.84
N PRO A 43 -2.17 -5.18 -34.98
CA PRO A 43 -2.33 -6.63 -35.06
C PRO A 43 -1.05 -7.37 -34.63
N MET A 44 -1.20 -8.46 -33.88
CA MET A 44 -0.11 -9.30 -33.38
C MET A 44 0.74 -9.85 -34.51
N ALA A 45 0.12 -10.32 -35.60
CA ALA A 45 0.84 -10.83 -36.78
C ALA A 45 1.78 -9.76 -37.38
N LEU A 46 1.35 -8.50 -37.41
CA LEU A 46 2.15 -7.38 -37.91
C LEU A 46 3.26 -6.99 -36.92
N ALA A 47 2.93 -6.88 -35.63
CA ALA A 47 3.90 -6.57 -34.58
C ALA A 47 5.06 -7.58 -34.58
N MET A 48 4.73 -8.87 -34.66
CA MET A 48 5.70 -9.96 -34.68
C MET A 48 6.56 -9.98 -35.93
N GLY A 49 5.99 -9.64 -37.10
CA GLY A 49 6.76 -9.46 -38.33
C GLY A 49 7.83 -8.38 -38.21
N VAL A 50 7.51 -7.24 -37.59
CA VAL A 50 8.48 -6.13 -37.39
C VAL A 50 9.54 -6.49 -36.34
N LEU A 51 9.16 -7.22 -35.29
CA LEU A 51 10.08 -7.71 -34.25
C LEU A 51 10.88 -8.96 -34.67
N ASN A 52 10.70 -9.44 -35.91
CA ASN A 52 11.32 -10.66 -36.43
C ASN A 52 11.16 -11.86 -35.48
N THR A 53 9.99 -11.97 -34.85
CA THR A 53 9.66 -13.01 -33.87
C THR A 53 8.56 -13.89 -34.44
N PRO A 54 8.73 -15.22 -34.52
CA PRO A 54 7.68 -16.11 -35.02
C PRO A 54 6.45 -16.09 -34.10
N LEU A 55 5.23 -16.08 -34.66
CA LEU A 55 3.99 -16.11 -33.88
C LEU A 55 3.91 -17.36 -32.99
N SER A 56 4.37 -18.49 -33.52
CA SER A 56 4.45 -19.76 -32.79
C SER A 56 5.33 -19.67 -31.54
N ARG A 57 6.37 -18.83 -31.52
CA ARG A 57 7.18 -18.60 -30.31
C ARG A 57 6.41 -17.84 -29.24
N VAL A 58 5.42 -17.03 -29.60
CA VAL A 58 4.62 -16.26 -28.64
C VAL A 58 3.41 -17.07 -28.16
N LEU A 59 2.76 -17.81 -29.05
CA LEU A 59 1.50 -18.50 -28.77
C LEU A 59 1.66 -19.96 -28.31
N LEU A 60 2.78 -20.62 -28.63
CA LEU A 60 3.03 -22.02 -28.21
C LEU A 60 4.12 -22.15 -27.13
N ALA A 61 4.94 -21.12 -26.90
CA ALA A 61 6.00 -21.23 -25.89
C ALA A 61 5.40 -21.23 -24.49
N LYS A 62 5.90 -22.15 -23.65
CA LYS A 62 5.63 -22.11 -22.22
C LYS A 62 6.60 -21.11 -21.57
N PRO A 63 6.15 -20.30 -20.61
CA PRO A 63 7.08 -19.49 -19.83
C PRO A 63 8.11 -20.38 -19.12
N PRO A 64 9.33 -19.88 -18.86
CA PRO A 64 10.36 -20.66 -18.19
C PRO A 64 9.87 -21.20 -16.84
N ALA A 65 10.14 -22.48 -16.57
CA ALA A 65 9.81 -23.09 -15.28
C ALA A 65 10.52 -22.34 -14.15
N GLY A 66 9.77 -21.80 -13.18
CA GLY A 66 10.31 -21.11 -12.02
C GLY A 66 10.04 -19.60 -11.93
N VAL A 67 9.39 -18.97 -12.92
CA VAL A 67 8.94 -17.57 -12.80
C VAL A 67 7.72 -17.48 -11.87
N ARG A 68 8.00 -17.37 -10.57
CA ARG A 68 6.99 -17.24 -9.50
C ARG A 68 6.43 -15.82 -9.37
N ASP A 69 7.28 -14.83 -9.61
CA ASP A 69 6.92 -13.42 -9.62
C ASP A 69 6.07 -13.07 -10.85
N GLY A 70 4.83 -12.63 -10.62
CA GLY A 70 3.88 -12.25 -11.66
C GLY A 70 4.33 -11.03 -12.48
N ARG A 71 5.22 -10.16 -11.95
CA ARG A 71 5.74 -8.98 -12.65
C ARG A 71 6.53 -9.36 -13.90
N HIS A 72 7.24 -10.49 -13.85
CA HIS A 72 8.19 -10.92 -14.88
C HIS A 72 7.62 -11.91 -15.91
N ARG A 73 6.35 -12.33 -15.80
CA ARG A 73 5.74 -13.25 -16.77
C ARG A 73 5.66 -12.61 -18.17
N PRO A 74 5.57 -13.33 -19.30
CA PRO A 74 5.21 -12.70 -20.57
C PRO A 74 3.75 -12.21 -20.57
N VAL A 75 3.41 -11.23 -21.42
CA VAL A 75 2.02 -10.74 -21.64
C VAL A 75 1.67 -10.92 -23.10
N VAL A 76 0.64 -11.71 -23.38
CA VAL A 76 0.20 -12.01 -24.75
C VAL A 76 -1.26 -11.58 -24.94
N PRO A 77 -1.54 -10.44 -25.61
CA PRO A 77 -2.90 -9.91 -25.74
C PRO A 77 -3.69 -10.62 -26.84
N ILE A 78 -4.33 -11.74 -26.50
CA ILE A 78 -5.16 -12.53 -27.44
C ILE A 78 -6.63 -12.11 -27.47
N VAL A 79 -7.15 -11.49 -26.40
CA VAL A 79 -8.56 -11.12 -26.29
C VAL A 79 -8.71 -9.64 -25.96
N SER A 80 -9.71 -8.98 -26.54
CA SER A 80 -10.17 -7.64 -26.13
C SER A 80 -11.05 -7.73 -24.91
N GLY A 81 -10.73 -6.93 -23.89
CA GLY A 81 -11.53 -6.80 -22.67
C GLY A 81 -12.88 -6.10 -22.86
N ALA A 82 -13.11 -5.48 -24.02
CA ALA A 82 -14.36 -4.79 -24.34
C ALA A 82 -15.42 -5.71 -24.96
N ARG A 83 -15.04 -6.95 -25.34
CA ARG A 83 -15.97 -7.88 -25.98
C ARG A 83 -16.81 -8.63 -24.94
N GLY A 84 -18.09 -8.85 -25.26
CA GLY A 84 -18.94 -9.81 -24.57
C GLY A 84 -18.76 -11.23 -25.12
N PRO A 85 -19.22 -12.26 -24.39
CA PRO A 85 -19.25 -13.63 -24.91
C PRO A 85 -20.23 -13.76 -26.08
N ILE A 86 -19.88 -14.59 -27.07
CA ILE A 86 -20.75 -14.90 -28.21
C ILE A 86 -21.05 -16.40 -28.20
N GLU A 87 -22.32 -16.77 -28.28
CA GLU A 87 -22.72 -18.17 -28.40
C GLU A 87 -22.58 -18.64 -29.85
N ILE A 88 -21.79 -19.69 -30.05
CA ILE A 88 -21.61 -20.33 -31.35
C ILE A 88 -22.79 -21.27 -31.58
N ASP A 89 -23.53 -21.05 -32.67
CA ASP A 89 -24.59 -21.98 -33.08
C ASP A 89 -23.97 -23.28 -33.61
N GLN A 90 -24.60 -24.42 -33.31
CA GLN A 90 -24.15 -25.74 -33.76
C GLN A 90 -24.15 -25.88 -35.28
N ASP A 91 -24.95 -25.07 -35.99
CA ASP A 91 -25.07 -25.11 -37.45
C ASP A 91 -24.08 -24.20 -38.20
N TRP A 92 -23.27 -23.40 -37.50
CA TRP A 92 -22.35 -22.44 -38.11
C TRP A 92 -21.14 -23.08 -38.79
N THR A 93 -20.76 -22.48 -39.91
CA THR A 93 -19.44 -22.64 -40.54
C THR A 93 -18.48 -21.61 -39.95
N VAL A 94 -17.45 -22.07 -39.23
CA VAL A 94 -16.52 -21.17 -38.53
C VAL A 94 -15.19 -21.07 -39.27
N GLY A 95 -14.77 -19.84 -39.58
CA GLY A 95 -13.44 -19.56 -40.11
C GLY A 95 -12.40 -19.50 -38.97
N LEU A 96 -11.35 -20.32 -38.98
CA LEU A 96 -10.29 -20.29 -37.95
C LEU A 96 -9.03 -19.58 -38.46
N ASP A 97 -8.56 -18.57 -37.72
CA ASP A 97 -7.27 -17.91 -37.93
C ASP A 97 -6.08 -18.72 -37.39
N LEU A 98 -4.88 -18.41 -37.87
CA LEU A 98 -3.62 -18.96 -37.35
C LEU A 98 -3.47 -18.75 -35.84
N THR A 99 -3.83 -17.57 -35.30
CA THR A 99 -3.74 -17.30 -33.85
C THR A 99 -4.60 -18.27 -33.05
N SER A 100 -5.88 -18.42 -33.42
CA SER A 100 -6.81 -19.34 -32.75
C SER A 100 -6.40 -20.79 -32.85
N ILE A 101 -5.88 -21.20 -34.00
CA ILE A 101 -5.35 -22.56 -34.19
C ILE A 101 -4.17 -22.83 -33.26
N LEU A 102 -3.22 -21.88 -33.15
CA LEU A 102 -2.06 -22.01 -32.28
C LEU A 102 -2.46 -22.02 -30.80
N VAL A 103 -3.40 -21.16 -30.38
CA VAL A 103 -3.90 -21.14 -29.01
C VAL A 103 -4.63 -22.45 -28.66
N LEU A 104 -5.53 -22.94 -29.52
CA LEU A 104 -6.20 -24.23 -29.32
C LEU A 104 -5.21 -25.41 -29.28
N ALA A 105 -4.14 -25.35 -30.07
CA ALA A 105 -3.09 -26.35 -30.05
C ALA A 105 -2.28 -26.31 -28.75
N GLN A 106 -1.98 -25.11 -28.24
CA GLN A 106 -1.32 -24.94 -26.94
C GLN A 106 -2.13 -25.53 -25.79
N LEU A 107 -3.45 -25.43 -25.87
CA LEU A 107 -4.40 -26.02 -24.91
C LEU A 107 -4.63 -27.52 -25.12
N GLY A 108 -4.10 -28.12 -26.19
CA GLY A 108 -4.36 -29.51 -26.55
C GLY A 108 -5.78 -29.79 -27.06
N LEU A 109 -6.55 -28.75 -27.40
CA LEU A 109 -7.97 -28.85 -27.76
C LEU A 109 -8.26 -28.66 -29.26
N LEU A 110 -7.24 -28.49 -30.11
CA LEU A 110 -7.43 -28.27 -31.54
C LEU A 110 -8.22 -29.40 -32.22
N ASP A 111 -7.82 -30.66 -32.03
CA ASP A 111 -8.54 -31.80 -32.64
C ASP A 111 -10.00 -31.88 -32.16
N CYS A 112 -10.23 -31.68 -30.86
CA CYS A 112 -11.58 -31.64 -30.27
C CYS A 112 -12.45 -30.54 -30.90
N ALA A 113 -11.91 -29.32 -31.06
CA ALA A 113 -12.63 -28.21 -31.68
C ALA A 113 -12.95 -28.47 -33.16
N LEU A 114 -12.01 -29.02 -33.93
CA LEU A 114 -12.23 -29.36 -35.35
C LEU A 114 -13.29 -30.45 -35.55
N GLU A 115 -13.41 -31.39 -34.62
CA GLU A 115 -14.42 -32.45 -34.66
C GLU A 115 -15.81 -31.93 -34.25
N ALA A 116 -15.86 -31.12 -33.19
CA ALA A 116 -17.08 -30.56 -32.60
C ALA A 116 -17.80 -29.60 -33.55
N LEU A 117 -17.07 -28.68 -34.18
CA LEU A 117 -17.63 -27.72 -35.11
C LEU A 117 -18.20 -28.44 -36.34
N LYS A 118 -19.35 -27.98 -36.81
CA LYS A 118 -20.03 -28.59 -37.97
C LYS A 118 -19.13 -28.57 -39.21
N HIS A 119 -18.58 -27.40 -39.51
CA HIS A 119 -17.64 -27.21 -40.62
C HIS A 119 -16.66 -26.07 -40.31
N VAL A 120 -15.38 -26.27 -40.61
CA VAL A 120 -14.31 -25.28 -40.39
C VAL A 120 -13.73 -24.82 -41.72
N LYS A 121 -13.52 -23.51 -41.86
CA LYS A 121 -12.80 -22.93 -43.00
C LYS A 121 -11.50 -22.27 -42.56
N VAL A 122 -10.45 -22.38 -43.38
CA VAL A 122 -9.15 -21.74 -43.12
C VAL A 122 -8.64 -21.02 -44.35
N ALA A 123 -7.78 -20.03 -44.16
CA ALA A 123 -7.16 -19.30 -45.27
C ALA A 123 -6.33 -20.25 -46.17
N CYS A 124 -6.37 -20.01 -47.49
CA CYS A 124 -5.60 -20.80 -48.48
C CYS A 124 -4.10 -20.88 -48.18
N ASP A 125 -3.52 -19.82 -47.63
CA ASP A 125 -2.08 -19.69 -47.39
C ASP A 125 -1.63 -20.25 -46.03
N LEU A 126 -2.55 -20.69 -45.16
CA LEU A 126 -2.29 -21.11 -43.78
C LEU A 126 -1.20 -22.21 -43.68
N MET A 127 -1.28 -23.24 -44.54
CA MET A 127 -0.30 -24.34 -44.52
C MET A 127 1.11 -23.87 -44.92
N GLY A 128 1.21 -22.88 -45.80
CA GLY A 128 2.47 -22.23 -46.16
C GLY A 128 3.02 -21.40 -44.99
N CYS A 129 2.14 -20.71 -44.26
CA CYS A 129 2.49 -19.95 -43.05
C CYS A 129 3.05 -20.87 -41.96
N LEU A 130 2.37 -21.98 -41.66
CA LEU A 130 2.83 -22.97 -40.68
C LEU A 130 4.19 -23.61 -41.06
N PHE A 131 4.46 -23.76 -42.37
CA PHE A 131 5.77 -24.21 -42.83
C PHE A 131 6.87 -23.17 -42.55
N ALA A 132 6.60 -21.89 -42.78
CA ALA A 132 7.52 -20.80 -42.50
C ALA A 132 7.78 -20.64 -40.98
N GLU A 133 6.72 -20.68 -40.17
CA GLU A 133 6.78 -20.63 -38.70
C GLU A 133 7.67 -21.76 -38.14
N ARG A 134 7.46 -23.01 -38.59
CA ARG A 134 8.29 -24.16 -38.20
C ARG A 134 9.78 -23.95 -38.52
N ALA A 135 10.10 -23.32 -39.65
CA ALA A 135 11.49 -23.04 -40.02
C ALA A 135 12.11 -21.94 -39.14
N ALA A 136 11.31 -20.95 -38.73
CA ALA A 136 11.76 -19.77 -38.00
C ALA A 136 11.95 -20.02 -36.48
N VAL A 137 11.21 -20.96 -35.88
CA VAL A 137 11.37 -21.27 -34.44
C VAL A 137 12.62 -22.08 -34.11
N ARG A 138 13.17 -22.82 -35.08
CA ARG A 138 14.34 -23.68 -34.89
C ARG A 138 15.60 -22.87 -34.59
N PHE A 139 16.43 -23.38 -33.68
CA PHE A 139 17.70 -22.75 -33.38
C PHE A 139 18.62 -22.76 -34.61
N HIS A 140 18.94 -21.56 -35.13
CA HIS A 140 19.65 -21.40 -36.41
C HIS A 140 21.09 -21.92 -36.41
N GLN A 141 21.69 -22.23 -35.24
CA GLN A 141 23.08 -22.70 -35.14
C GLN A 141 23.23 -24.04 -34.40
N PRO A 142 22.77 -25.18 -34.97
CA PRO A 142 22.84 -26.50 -34.32
C PRO A 142 24.26 -26.92 -33.90
N ALA A 143 25.29 -26.38 -34.55
CA ALA A 143 26.68 -26.59 -34.17
C ALA A 143 27.01 -26.02 -32.78
N ARG A 144 26.44 -24.88 -32.38
CA ARG A 144 26.64 -24.28 -31.05
C ARG A 144 25.96 -25.10 -29.95
N VAL A 145 24.75 -25.60 -30.17
CA VAL A 145 24.07 -26.50 -29.20
C VAL A 145 24.89 -27.78 -28.98
N ARG A 146 25.41 -28.38 -30.06
CA ARG A 146 26.30 -29.55 -29.95
C ARG A 146 27.59 -29.23 -29.18
N SER A 147 28.17 -28.06 -29.42
CA SER A 147 29.35 -27.59 -28.68
C SER A 147 29.06 -27.35 -27.20
N ALA A 148 27.93 -26.72 -26.87
CA ALA A 148 27.51 -26.48 -25.50
C ALA A 148 27.28 -27.78 -24.73
N ARG A 149 26.58 -28.76 -25.33
CA ARG A 149 26.38 -30.11 -24.74
C ARG A 149 27.71 -30.81 -24.44
N LYS A 150 28.72 -30.64 -25.30
CA LYS A 150 30.06 -31.22 -25.07
C LYS A 150 30.78 -30.59 -23.88
N VAL A 151 30.73 -29.26 -23.74
CA VAL A 151 31.34 -28.55 -22.61
C VAL A 151 30.60 -28.90 -21.32
N LYS A 152 29.27 -28.83 -21.31
CA LYS A 152 28.43 -29.25 -20.18
C LYS A 152 28.75 -30.67 -19.74
N GLY A 153 28.83 -31.62 -20.68
CA GLY A 153 29.19 -33.01 -20.36
C GLY A 153 30.61 -33.16 -19.80
N LEU A 154 31.55 -32.24 -20.05
CA LEU A 154 32.86 -32.24 -19.38
C LEU A 154 32.77 -31.67 -17.95
N ILE A 155 31.90 -30.70 -17.70
CA ILE A 155 31.61 -30.15 -16.37
C ILE A 155 30.93 -31.20 -15.49
N ASP A 156 29.86 -31.83 -15.98
CA ASP A 156 29.07 -32.83 -15.23
C ASP A 156 29.91 -34.05 -14.83
N ARG A 157 30.92 -34.41 -15.64
CA ARG A 157 31.87 -35.51 -15.37
C ARG A 157 33.05 -35.08 -14.48
N GLY A 158 33.08 -33.85 -13.99
CA GLY A 158 34.16 -33.29 -13.16
C GLY A 158 35.50 -33.11 -13.88
N ARG A 159 35.51 -33.10 -15.22
CA ARG A 159 36.71 -32.92 -16.06
C ARG A 159 37.01 -31.45 -16.34
N LEU A 160 35.99 -30.59 -16.27
CA LEU A 160 36.11 -29.14 -16.14
C LEU A 160 35.51 -28.76 -14.79
N LYS A 161 36.28 -28.09 -13.93
CA LYS A 161 35.80 -27.66 -12.61
C LYS A 161 35.34 -26.21 -12.65
N LEU A 162 34.41 -25.84 -11.79
CA LEU A 162 34.01 -24.44 -11.61
C LEU A 162 34.93 -23.78 -10.58
N VAL A 163 35.28 -22.52 -10.80
CA VAL A 163 35.94 -21.70 -9.78
C VAL A 163 34.99 -21.54 -8.58
N GLY A 164 35.51 -21.72 -7.36
CA GLY A 164 34.72 -21.54 -6.15
C GLY A 164 34.22 -20.11 -6.02
N ARG A 165 32.95 -19.91 -5.64
CA ARG A 165 32.39 -18.57 -5.38
C ARG A 165 33.12 -17.96 -4.17
N SER A 166 34.15 -17.14 -4.39
CA SER A 166 34.82 -16.37 -3.34
C SER A 166 35.30 -15.03 -3.88
N SER A 167 35.00 -14.00 -3.08
CA SER A 167 35.23 -12.55 -3.21
C SER A 167 34.83 -11.87 -4.52
N ILE A 168 34.12 -10.75 -4.37
CA ILE A 168 33.89 -9.76 -5.43
C ILE A 168 35.26 -9.22 -5.85
N PRO A 169 35.59 -9.19 -7.16
CA PRO A 169 36.90 -8.71 -7.60
C PRO A 169 37.09 -7.23 -7.30
N ALA A 170 38.34 -6.82 -7.10
CA ALA A 170 38.73 -5.44 -6.92
C ALA A 170 38.20 -4.58 -8.08
N ARG A 171 37.51 -3.48 -7.74
CA ARG A 171 36.81 -2.60 -8.68
C ARG A 171 37.69 -2.14 -9.85
N ASP A 172 38.94 -1.79 -9.54
CA ASP A 172 39.91 -1.32 -10.53
C ASP A 172 40.28 -2.39 -11.55
N LEU A 173 40.46 -3.65 -11.11
CA LEU A 173 40.77 -4.77 -11.99
C LEU A 173 39.57 -5.17 -12.85
N ALA A 174 38.36 -5.17 -12.27
CA ALA A 174 37.13 -5.45 -12.99
C ALA A 174 36.83 -4.41 -14.08
N ALA A 175 37.12 -3.12 -13.81
CA ALA A 175 37.02 -2.05 -14.81
C ALA A 175 38.04 -2.19 -15.95
N GLU A 176 39.18 -2.85 -15.71
CA GLU A 176 40.24 -3.02 -16.70
C GLU A 176 40.00 -4.24 -17.60
N VAL A 177 39.71 -5.42 -17.02
CA VAL A 177 39.62 -6.69 -17.77
C VAL A 177 38.23 -7.33 -17.81
N GLY A 178 37.25 -6.75 -17.11
CA GLY A 178 35.91 -7.31 -16.93
C GLY A 178 35.80 -8.23 -15.71
N ALA A 179 34.58 -8.34 -15.16
CA ALA A 179 34.31 -9.03 -13.90
C ALA A 179 34.70 -10.52 -13.90
N ASP A 180 34.38 -11.25 -14.98
CA ASP A 180 34.65 -12.69 -15.09
C ASP A 180 36.15 -13.00 -15.09
N LEU A 181 36.93 -12.23 -15.87
CA LEU A 181 38.37 -12.41 -15.96
C LEU A 181 39.08 -11.92 -14.69
N ALA A 182 38.64 -10.81 -14.08
CA ALA A 182 39.16 -10.35 -12.80
C ALA A 182 38.98 -11.42 -11.70
N THR A 183 37.81 -12.03 -11.62
CA THR A 183 37.53 -13.13 -10.67
C THR A 183 38.48 -14.31 -10.86
N MET A 184 38.79 -14.68 -12.11
CA MET A 184 39.75 -15.75 -12.40
C MET A 184 41.19 -15.37 -12.05
N LEU A 185 41.61 -14.14 -12.30
CA LEU A 185 42.96 -13.65 -11.96
C LEU A 185 43.19 -13.57 -10.44
N GLU A 186 42.16 -13.21 -9.68
CA GLU A 186 42.24 -13.20 -8.22
C GLU A 186 42.22 -14.61 -7.63
N ALA A 187 41.34 -15.49 -8.12
CA ALA A 187 41.32 -16.89 -7.72
C ALA A 187 42.68 -17.58 -8.00
N MET A 188 43.31 -17.21 -9.12
CA MET A 188 44.68 -17.63 -9.46
C MET A 188 45.71 -17.04 -8.50
N SER A 189 45.61 -15.76 -8.15
CA SER A 189 46.53 -15.10 -7.21
C SER A 189 46.46 -15.68 -5.79
N ALA A 190 45.26 -16.11 -5.36
CA ALA A 190 45.04 -16.72 -4.04
C ALA A 190 45.40 -18.22 -3.99
N GLY A 191 45.12 -18.96 -5.07
CA GLY A 191 45.27 -20.42 -5.13
C GLY A 191 46.49 -20.94 -5.90
N GLY A 192 47.26 -20.05 -6.54
CA GLY A 192 48.30 -20.40 -7.51
C GLY A 192 47.73 -20.93 -8.84
N GLY A 193 48.55 -20.96 -9.90
CA GLY A 193 48.17 -21.50 -11.20
C GLY A 193 48.50 -20.56 -12.36
N VAL A 194 47.84 -20.79 -13.51
CA VAL A 194 47.93 -19.94 -14.71
C VAL A 194 46.55 -19.69 -15.28
N THR A 195 46.36 -18.54 -15.93
CA THR A 195 45.11 -18.18 -16.62
C THR A 195 45.34 -18.20 -18.13
N ILE A 196 44.43 -18.83 -18.87
CA ILE A 196 44.48 -18.96 -20.33
C ILE A 196 43.52 -17.95 -20.94
N CYS A 197 44.07 -16.96 -21.65
CA CYS A 197 43.30 -15.88 -22.26
C CYS A 197 43.78 -15.57 -23.67
N ALA A 198 42.84 -15.24 -24.55
CA ALA A 198 43.19 -14.75 -25.88
C ALA A 198 43.86 -13.37 -25.80
N ARG A 199 44.98 -13.18 -26.50
CA ARG A 199 45.71 -11.90 -26.55
C ARG A 199 45.51 -11.20 -27.91
N PRO A 200 45.48 -9.85 -27.97
CA PRO A 200 45.47 -8.90 -26.85
C PRO A 200 44.13 -8.91 -26.09
N ILE A 201 44.18 -8.63 -24.78
CA ILE A 201 43.00 -8.53 -23.92
C ILE A 201 42.43 -7.11 -24.08
N PRO A 202 41.21 -6.93 -24.61
CA PRO A 202 40.62 -5.61 -24.74
C PRO A 202 40.24 -5.04 -23.37
N LYS A 203 40.38 -3.73 -23.19
CA LYS A 203 39.90 -3.04 -21.99
C LYS A 203 38.37 -3.09 -21.91
N ALA A 204 37.83 -3.38 -20.74
CA ALA A 204 36.38 -3.45 -20.56
C ALA A 204 35.73 -2.09 -20.87
N GLY A 205 34.63 -2.11 -21.62
CA GLY A 205 33.90 -0.90 -22.05
C GLY A 205 34.55 -0.10 -23.19
N SER A 206 35.74 -0.47 -23.68
CA SER A 206 36.44 0.30 -24.73
C SER A 206 36.11 -0.13 -26.17
N LEU A 207 35.12 -1.00 -26.39
CA LEU A 207 34.79 -1.58 -27.71
C LEU A 207 36.00 -2.14 -28.50
N ARG A 208 37.02 -2.66 -27.78
CA ARG A 208 38.30 -3.18 -28.32
C ARG A 208 39.27 -2.13 -28.89
N GLU A 209 39.04 -0.84 -28.64
CA GLU A 209 39.96 0.25 -29.03
C GLU A 209 41.20 0.34 -28.14
N ALA A 210 41.07 0.00 -26.86
CA ALA A 210 42.15 -0.02 -25.89
C ALA A 210 42.46 -1.46 -25.44
N THR A 211 43.72 -1.71 -25.13
CA THR A 211 44.19 -2.98 -24.53
C THR A 211 44.24 -2.81 -23.02
N ALA A 212 43.76 -3.80 -22.28
CA ALA A 212 43.78 -3.82 -20.83
C ALA A 212 45.21 -3.89 -20.29
N ASP A 213 45.53 -3.10 -19.27
CA ASP A 213 46.79 -3.26 -18.53
C ASP A 213 46.72 -4.51 -17.64
N THR A 214 47.51 -5.51 -18.00
CA THR A 214 47.65 -6.77 -17.26
C THR A 214 49.10 -7.04 -16.85
N SER A 215 49.94 -5.99 -16.83
CA SER A 215 51.38 -6.08 -16.56
C SER A 215 51.70 -6.78 -15.23
N ALA A 216 50.85 -6.62 -14.21
CA ALA A 216 50.98 -7.31 -12.92
C ALA A 216 50.81 -8.84 -12.98
N PHE A 217 50.21 -9.37 -14.05
CA PHE A 217 49.86 -10.79 -14.22
C PHE A 217 50.50 -11.43 -15.47
N ASP A 218 51.41 -10.74 -16.15
CA ASP A 218 51.81 -11.05 -17.52
C ASP A 218 52.59 -12.38 -17.67
N ASP A 219 53.26 -12.79 -16.58
CA ASP A 219 53.97 -14.06 -16.44
C ASP A 219 53.04 -15.24 -16.12
N LEU A 220 51.80 -14.95 -15.69
CA LEU A 220 50.80 -15.92 -15.24
C LEU A 220 49.64 -16.08 -16.23
N ILE A 221 49.54 -15.20 -17.23
CA ILE A 221 48.58 -15.28 -18.33
C ILE A 221 49.24 -15.93 -19.56
N LEU A 222 48.72 -17.07 -20.00
CA LEU A 222 49.14 -17.75 -21.22
C LEU A 222 48.08 -17.65 -22.31
N SER A 223 48.50 -17.68 -23.57
CA SER A 223 47.55 -17.78 -24.69
C SER A 223 47.09 -19.22 -24.91
N PRO A 224 45.96 -19.44 -25.61
CA PRO A 224 45.57 -20.78 -26.06
C PRO A 224 46.64 -21.46 -26.94
N ALA A 225 47.46 -20.68 -27.66
CA ALA A 225 48.56 -21.18 -28.48
C ALA A 225 49.71 -21.70 -27.61
N ASP A 226 50.05 -20.99 -26.52
CA ASP A 226 51.04 -21.43 -25.54
C ASP A 226 50.63 -22.75 -24.88
N LEU A 227 49.36 -22.87 -24.48
CA LEU A 227 48.82 -24.10 -23.91
C LEU A 227 48.91 -25.27 -24.89
N CYS A 228 48.63 -25.05 -26.18
CA CYS A 228 48.75 -26.09 -27.21
C CYS A 228 50.21 -26.55 -27.39
N GLU A 229 51.18 -25.64 -27.37
CA GLU A 229 52.60 -26.00 -27.46
C GLU A 229 53.07 -26.80 -26.26
N ILE A 230 52.68 -26.39 -25.05
CA ILE A 230 53.00 -27.12 -23.81
C ILE A 230 52.35 -28.50 -23.84
N ALA A 231 51.07 -28.60 -24.21
CA ALA A 231 50.33 -29.85 -24.26
C ALA A 231 50.92 -30.84 -25.29
N HIS A 232 51.40 -30.35 -26.43
CA HIS A 232 52.07 -31.20 -27.42
C HIS A 232 53.41 -31.73 -26.91
N ARG A 233 54.24 -30.86 -26.31
CA ARG A 233 55.53 -31.26 -25.72
C ARG A 233 55.36 -32.20 -24.53
N ALA A 234 54.26 -32.07 -23.78
CA ALA A 234 53.89 -32.94 -22.66
C ALA A 234 53.24 -34.28 -23.11
N GLY A 235 53.03 -34.48 -24.42
CA GLY A 235 52.42 -35.70 -24.97
C GLY A 235 50.91 -35.84 -24.71
N ILE A 236 50.23 -34.76 -24.31
CA ILE A 236 48.77 -34.73 -24.07
C ILE A 236 48.01 -34.70 -25.41
N ILE A 237 48.58 -34.04 -26.43
CA ILE A 237 48.03 -34.00 -27.79
C ILE A 237 49.05 -34.48 -28.82
N ASP A 238 48.57 -35.19 -29.85
CA ASP A 238 49.41 -35.72 -30.93
C ASP A 238 49.84 -34.64 -31.95
N ALA A 239 50.81 -34.97 -32.81
CA ALA A 239 51.34 -34.04 -33.82
C ALA A 239 50.31 -33.63 -34.90
N GLY A 240 49.25 -34.42 -35.10
CA GLY A 240 48.14 -34.08 -35.99
C GLY A 240 47.17 -33.09 -35.34
N GLN A 241 46.81 -33.30 -34.08
CA GLN A 241 46.01 -32.40 -33.25
C GLN A 241 46.69 -31.06 -33.08
N PHE A 242 47.99 -31.07 -32.76
CA PHE A 242 48.78 -29.85 -32.59
C PHE A 242 48.84 -29.00 -33.86
N ARG A 243 49.11 -29.59 -35.04
CA ARG A 243 49.14 -28.86 -36.31
C ARG A 243 47.80 -28.21 -36.66
N ARG A 244 46.68 -28.92 -36.41
CA ARG A 244 45.33 -28.37 -36.64
C ARG A 244 45.02 -27.20 -35.70
N ALA A 245 45.26 -27.38 -34.40
CA ALA A 245 45.03 -26.33 -33.42
C ALA A 245 45.91 -25.11 -33.69
N LYS A 246 47.20 -25.30 -34.00
CA LYS A 246 48.14 -24.23 -34.33
C LYS A 246 47.71 -23.44 -35.56
N SER A 247 47.24 -24.11 -36.62
CA SER A 247 46.73 -23.43 -37.81
C SER A 247 45.45 -22.63 -37.53
N PHE A 248 44.53 -23.17 -36.72
CA PHE A 248 43.31 -22.46 -36.34
C PHE A 248 43.62 -21.24 -35.46
N LEU A 249 44.42 -21.41 -34.42
CA LEU A 249 44.79 -20.33 -33.49
C LEU A 249 45.54 -19.19 -34.20
N ALA A 250 46.46 -19.52 -35.13
CA ALA A 250 47.13 -18.53 -35.96
C ALA A 250 46.15 -17.72 -36.83
N SER A 251 45.08 -18.35 -37.37
CA SER A 251 44.03 -17.64 -38.12
C SER A 251 43.19 -16.69 -37.24
N GLN A 252 43.22 -16.87 -35.92
CA GLN A 252 42.56 -16.00 -34.94
C GLN A 252 43.54 -14.99 -34.30
N GLY A 253 44.72 -14.82 -34.89
CA GLY A 253 45.75 -13.90 -34.38
C GLY A 253 46.46 -14.36 -33.10
N GLN A 254 46.26 -15.61 -32.68
CA GLN A 254 46.90 -16.18 -31.49
C GLN A 254 48.23 -16.83 -31.87
N VAL A 255 49.34 -16.34 -31.32
CA VAL A 255 50.70 -16.86 -31.56
C VAL A 255 51.33 -17.23 -30.23
N ALA A 256 51.99 -18.39 -30.18
CA ALA A 256 52.69 -18.82 -28.98
C ALA A 256 53.99 -18.02 -28.78
N ARG A 257 54.38 -17.78 -27.53
CA ARG A 257 55.63 -17.13 -27.15
C ARG A 257 56.83 -18.05 -27.44
N ASP A 258 57.94 -17.47 -27.86
CA ASP A 258 59.19 -18.22 -28.00
C ASP A 258 59.79 -18.54 -26.62
N GLY A 259 60.29 -19.77 -26.43
CA GLY A 259 61.05 -20.17 -25.24
C GLY A 259 60.25 -20.66 -24.02
N LEU A 260 58.95 -20.98 -24.16
CA LEU A 260 58.15 -21.56 -23.07
C LEU A 260 58.78 -22.83 -22.45
N ARG A 261 59.00 -22.81 -21.13
CA ARG A 261 59.47 -23.97 -20.35
C ARG A 261 58.30 -24.91 -20.07
N THR A 262 58.50 -26.21 -20.27
CA THR A 262 57.48 -27.28 -20.14
C THR A 262 57.02 -27.58 -18.71
N SER A 263 57.66 -27.01 -17.68
CA SER A 263 57.48 -27.38 -16.27
C SER A 263 56.37 -26.61 -15.52
N SER A 264 55.55 -25.79 -16.18
CA SER A 264 54.70 -24.79 -15.52
C SER A 264 53.24 -25.19 -15.24
N LEU A 265 52.75 -26.35 -15.68
CA LEU A 265 51.32 -26.74 -15.52
C LEU A 265 51.05 -27.63 -14.29
N GLY A 266 51.76 -27.43 -13.18
CA GLY A 266 51.59 -28.23 -11.95
C GLY A 266 50.40 -27.83 -11.07
N GLY A 267 49.75 -26.69 -11.34
CA GLY A 267 48.64 -26.14 -10.56
C GLY A 267 47.35 -25.95 -11.38
N PRO A 268 46.31 -25.31 -10.81
CA PRO A 268 45.06 -25.01 -11.50
C PRO A 268 45.27 -24.17 -12.77
N ILE A 269 44.54 -24.50 -13.83
CA ILE A 269 44.54 -23.76 -15.10
C ILE A 269 43.16 -23.14 -15.27
N TYR A 270 43.09 -21.83 -15.12
CA TYR A 270 41.86 -21.07 -15.32
C TYR A 270 41.72 -20.74 -16.79
N VAL A 271 40.58 -21.04 -17.42
CA VAL A 271 40.38 -20.83 -18.86
C VAL A 271 39.25 -19.84 -19.06
N ASP A 272 39.54 -18.71 -19.72
CA ASP A 272 38.52 -17.72 -20.04
C ASP A 272 37.54 -18.22 -21.12
N HIS A 273 36.41 -17.52 -21.26
CA HIS A 273 35.34 -17.96 -22.17
C HIS A 273 35.78 -18.04 -23.64
N LEU A 274 36.59 -17.08 -24.10
CA LEU A 274 37.05 -17.01 -25.49
C LEU A 274 38.13 -18.06 -25.80
N ALA A 275 39.08 -18.27 -24.88
CA ALA A 275 40.09 -19.31 -24.91
C ALA A 275 39.46 -20.70 -24.89
N LEU A 276 38.43 -20.91 -24.06
CA LEU A 276 37.68 -22.16 -24.02
C LEU A 276 37.07 -22.47 -25.40
N SER A 277 36.44 -21.46 -26.01
CA SER A 277 35.88 -21.56 -27.37
C SER A 277 36.98 -21.88 -28.39
N TYR A 278 38.13 -21.22 -28.33
CA TYR A 278 39.25 -21.47 -29.24
C TYR A 278 39.85 -22.88 -29.10
N LEU A 279 40.02 -23.37 -27.86
CA LEU A 279 40.49 -24.74 -27.60
C LEU A 279 39.48 -25.79 -28.07
N GLN A 280 38.18 -25.47 -28.02
CA GLN A 280 37.12 -26.31 -28.53
C GLN A 280 37.14 -26.38 -30.06
N TYR A 281 37.18 -25.24 -30.76
CA TYR A 281 37.26 -25.19 -32.23
C TYR A 281 38.57 -25.79 -32.76
N GLY A 282 39.68 -25.60 -32.04
CA GLY A 282 40.97 -26.26 -32.29
C GLY A 282 40.96 -27.77 -32.03
N ARG A 283 39.86 -28.33 -31.49
CA ARG A 283 39.67 -29.75 -31.14
C ARG A 283 40.72 -30.30 -30.16
N VAL A 284 41.19 -29.46 -29.23
CA VAL A 284 42.17 -29.82 -28.20
C VAL A 284 41.59 -29.80 -26.79
N LEU A 285 40.43 -29.17 -26.58
CA LEU A 285 39.76 -29.12 -25.28
C LEU A 285 39.47 -30.51 -24.67
N GLU A 286 38.90 -31.43 -25.45
CA GLU A 286 38.58 -32.78 -24.97
C GLU A 286 39.85 -33.57 -24.55
N PRO A 287 40.94 -33.62 -25.35
CA PRO A 287 42.22 -34.18 -24.89
C PRO A 287 42.78 -33.53 -23.63
N LEU A 288 42.70 -32.20 -23.52
CA LEU A 288 43.18 -31.47 -22.35
C LEU A 288 42.36 -31.80 -21.09
N ALA A 289 41.03 -31.80 -21.18
CA ALA A 289 40.14 -32.11 -20.06
C ALA A 289 40.19 -33.58 -19.62
N ASN A 290 40.53 -34.51 -20.53
CA ASN A 290 40.71 -35.93 -20.20
C ASN A 290 42.11 -36.27 -19.70
N SER A 291 43.02 -35.29 -19.64
CA SER A 291 44.36 -35.45 -19.08
C SER A 291 44.35 -35.34 -17.55
N ARG A 292 45.54 -35.26 -16.92
CA ARG A 292 45.69 -35.02 -15.48
C ARG A 292 45.66 -33.52 -15.09
N LEU A 293 45.40 -32.62 -16.04
CA LEU A 293 45.36 -31.18 -15.80
C LEU A 293 44.11 -30.75 -15.01
N ASP A 294 44.25 -29.77 -14.11
CA ASP A 294 43.14 -29.20 -13.33
C ASP A 294 42.57 -27.97 -14.04
N LEU A 295 41.71 -28.18 -15.03
CA LEU A 295 41.07 -27.10 -15.78
C LEU A 295 39.89 -26.51 -15.01
N ARG A 296 39.87 -25.19 -14.84
CA ARG A 296 38.82 -24.42 -14.15
C ARG A 296 38.23 -23.33 -15.04
N ILE A 297 36.92 -23.13 -14.97
CA ILE A 297 36.19 -22.09 -15.72
C ILE A 297 35.27 -21.29 -14.80
N HIS A 298 34.93 -20.07 -15.23
CA HIS A 298 33.99 -19.22 -14.50
C HIS A 298 32.57 -19.82 -14.50
N PRO A 299 31.78 -19.74 -13.41
CA PRO A 299 30.41 -20.25 -13.35
C PRO A 299 29.48 -19.74 -14.46
N ASN A 300 29.63 -18.48 -14.90
CA ASN A 300 28.83 -17.91 -15.99
C ASN A 300 28.91 -18.73 -17.29
N VAL A 301 30.04 -19.38 -17.56
CA VAL A 301 30.19 -20.24 -18.75
C VAL A 301 29.24 -21.43 -18.68
N ALA A 302 29.04 -22.02 -17.50
CA ALA A 302 28.09 -23.12 -17.33
C ALA A 302 26.64 -22.64 -17.54
N GLU A 303 26.33 -21.44 -17.05
CA GLU A 303 25.01 -20.80 -17.23
C GLU A 303 24.75 -20.49 -18.71
N GLU A 304 25.71 -19.90 -19.43
CA GLU A 304 25.61 -19.65 -20.87
C GLU A 304 25.45 -20.94 -21.70
N MET A 305 26.22 -22.00 -21.36
CA MET A 305 26.09 -23.28 -22.05
C MET A 305 24.71 -23.90 -21.81
N ASN A 306 24.18 -23.83 -20.58
CA ASN A 306 22.83 -24.30 -20.28
C ASN A 306 21.79 -23.50 -21.08
N ALA A 307 21.89 -22.16 -21.09
CA ALA A 307 20.96 -21.30 -21.83
C ALA A 307 20.93 -21.60 -23.34
N VAL A 308 22.09 -21.88 -23.95
CA VAL A 308 22.16 -22.28 -25.38
C VAL A 308 21.54 -23.66 -25.62
N ILE A 309 21.70 -24.59 -24.69
CA ILE A 309 21.09 -25.94 -24.79
C ILE A 309 19.58 -25.83 -24.65
N GLU A 310 19.09 -25.13 -23.63
CA GLU A 310 17.67 -24.89 -23.36
C GLU A 310 17.00 -24.17 -24.53
N ALA A 311 17.62 -23.13 -25.09
CA ALA A 311 17.09 -22.45 -26.28
C ALA A 311 17.02 -23.36 -27.51
N GLY A 312 17.96 -24.31 -27.64
CA GLY A 312 17.94 -25.32 -28.69
C GLY A 312 16.80 -26.31 -28.54
N GLU A 313 16.60 -26.83 -27.33
CA GLU A 313 15.55 -27.79 -26.99
C GLU A 313 14.16 -27.18 -27.09
N ALA A 314 13.97 -25.97 -26.56
CA ALA A 314 12.72 -25.21 -26.69
C ALA A 314 12.37 -24.95 -28.17
N GLY A 315 13.36 -24.64 -29.01
CA GLY A 315 13.14 -24.46 -30.45
C GLY A 315 12.71 -25.74 -31.18
N ASP A 316 13.25 -26.91 -30.78
CA ASP A 316 12.85 -28.20 -31.34
C ASP A 316 11.46 -28.63 -30.87
N GLU A 317 11.10 -28.38 -29.60
CA GLU A 317 9.76 -28.60 -29.04
C GLU A 317 8.70 -27.77 -29.78
N LEU A 318 8.94 -26.47 -29.93
CA LEU A 318 8.06 -25.57 -30.70
C LEU A 318 7.88 -26.03 -32.15
N ALA A 319 8.97 -26.44 -32.81
CA ALA A 319 8.89 -26.96 -34.18
C ALA A 319 8.06 -28.26 -34.27
N GLY A 320 8.10 -29.09 -33.23
CA GLY A 320 7.26 -30.29 -33.09
C GLY A 320 5.78 -29.94 -32.91
N ALA A 321 5.48 -28.96 -32.05
CA ALA A 321 4.11 -28.48 -31.82
C ALA A 321 3.48 -27.91 -33.11
N VAL A 322 4.21 -27.10 -33.87
CA VAL A 322 3.74 -26.58 -35.18
C VAL A 322 3.49 -27.71 -36.18
N GLU A 323 4.28 -28.79 -36.15
CA GLU A 323 4.02 -29.95 -37.02
C GLU A 323 2.76 -30.71 -36.60
N SER A 324 2.52 -30.87 -35.30
CA SER A 324 1.28 -31.48 -34.79
C SER A 324 0.04 -30.72 -35.27
N VAL A 325 0.08 -29.38 -35.26
CA VAL A 325 -1.01 -28.53 -35.81
C VAL A 325 -1.27 -28.84 -37.28
N ARG A 326 -0.21 -28.96 -38.08
CA ARG A 326 -0.33 -29.27 -39.51
C ARG A 326 -0.94 -30.65 -39.74
N GLU A 327 -0.59 -31.62 -38.91
CA GLU A 327 -1.15 -32.97 -38.99
C GLU A 327 -2.65 -32.98 -38.65
N SER A 328 -3.06 -32.26 -37.59
CA SER A 328 -4.48 -32.08 -37.22
C SER A 328 -5.30 -31.46 -38.36
N LEU A 329 -4.83 -30.34 -38.93
CA LEU A 329 -5.49 -29.70 -40.06
C LEU A 329 -5.58 -30.61 -41.28
N ARG A 330 -4.52 -31.36 -41.59
CA ARG A 330 -4.51 -32.31 -42.71
C ARG A 330 -5.52 -33.44 -42.51
N ARG A 331 -5.66 -33.96 -41.29
CA ARG A 331 -6.70 -34.95 -40.95
C ARG A 331 -8.10 -34.37 -41.13
N GLY A 332 -8.34 -33.17 -40.62
CA GLY A 332 -9.61 -32.45 -40.78
C GLY A 332 -9.97 -32.22 -42.26
N MET A 333 -9.00 -31.85 -43.10
CA MET A 333 -9.20 -31.69 -44.55
C MET A 333 -9.52 -33.02 -45.24
N THR A 334 -8.84 -34.10 -44.86
CA THR A 334 -9.06 -35.44 -45.45
C THR A 334 -10.46 -35.97 -45.12
N ASN A 335 -10.95 -35.67 -43.92
CA ASN A 335 -12.25 -36.13 -43.44
C ASN A 335 -13.40 -35.16 -43.79
N GLY A 336 -13.13 -34.10 -44.56
CA GLY A 336 -14.13 -33.12 -45.01
C GLY A 336 -14.65 -32.16 -43.93
N LYS A 337 -14.02 -32.15 -42.75
CA LYS A 337 -14.35 -31.23 -41.64
C LYS A 337 -13.74 -29.84 -41.82
N VAL A 338 -12.61 -29.76 -42.51
CA VAL A 338 -11.88 -28.51 -42.79
C VAL A 338 -11.83 -28.28 -44.31
N SER A 339 -12.19 -27.08 -44.78
CA SER A 339 -11.98 -26.66 -46.17
C SER A 339 -11.21 -25.34 -46.27
N LEU A 340 -10.72 -25.03 -47.46
CA LEU A 340 -10.02 -23.77 -47.73
C LEU A 340 -11.03 -22.69 -48.18
N LEU A 341 -10.76 -21.45 -47.81
CA LEU A 341 -11.47 -20.26 -48.31
C LEU A 341 -11.05 -19.91 -49.74
N THR A 342 -11.86 -19.10 -50.43
CA THR A 342 -11.49 -18.56 -51.75
C THR A 342 -10.23 -17.70 -51.66
N ARG A 343 -9.28 -17.94 -52.58
CA ARG A 343 -8.02 -17.19 -52.64
C ARG A 343 -8.25 -15.77 -53.19
N PRO A 344 -7.70 -14.72 -52.53
CA PRO A 344 -7.76 -13.36 -53.06
C PRO A 344 -6.96 -13.21 -54.38
N PRO A 345 -7.42 -12.36 -55.34
CA PRO A 345 -6.69 -12.04 -56.56
C PRO A 345 -5.33 -11.38 -56.27
N GLU A 346 -4.31 -11.63 -57.10
CA GLU A 346 -2.98 -11.02 -56.92
C GLU A 346 -3.00 -9.48 -57.01
N THR A 347 -3.96 -8.90 -57.72
CA THR A 347 -4.16 -7.44 -57.85
C THR A 347 -4.69 -6.78 -56.58
N ASP A 348 -5.32 -7.55 -55.68
CA ASP A 348 -5.90 -7.04 -54.44
C ASP A 348 -4.92 -7.19 -53.26
N ARG A 349 -3.70 -7.70 -53.50
CA ARG A 349 -2.60 -7.84 -52.52
C ARG A 349 -1.72 -6.58 -52.44
N GLU A 350 -2.31 -5.39 -52.37
CA GLU A 350 -1.58 -4.12 -52.22
C GLU A 350 -1.26 -3.75 -50.75
N GLY A 351 -1.29 -4.73 -49.83
CA GLY A 351 -1.04 -4.57 -48.39
C GLY A 351 0.41 -4.77 -47.93
N LEU A 352 0.68 -4.41 -46.68
CA LEU A 352 1.98 -4.38 -45.99
C LEU A 352 2.73 -5.73 -46.00
N GLY A 353 3.49 -5.97 -47.07
CA GLY A 353 4.81 -6.63 -47.11
C GLY A 353 4.92 -8.07 -46.61
N GLY A 354 5.02 -9.04 -47.53
CA GLY A 354 5.87 -10.25 -47.46
C GLY A 354 5.83 -11.23 -46.27
N VAL A 355 5.13 -10.91 -45.17
CA VAL A 355 5.08 -11.69 -43.93
C VAL A 355 3.93 -12.70 -44.04
N PRO A 356 4.20 -14.02 -44.03
CA PRO A 356 3.18 -15.04 -44.26
C PRO A 356 1.96 -14.95 -43.32
N SER A 357 2.17 -14.67 -42.03
CA SER A 357 1.07 -14.59 -41.06
C SER A 357 0.08 -13.46 -41.32
N VAL A 358 0.54 -12.31 -41.85
CA VAL A 358 -0.33 -11.19 -42.25
C VAL A 358 -1.17 -11.58 -43.47
N ILE A 359 -0.58 -12.32 -44.42
CA ILE A 359 -1.28 -12.82 -45.61
C ILE A 359 -2.40 -13.81 -45.21
N SER A 360 -2.18 -14.61 -44.16
CA SER A 360 -3.20 -15.55 -43.66
C SER A 360 -4.44 -14.83 -43.12
N ILE A 361 -4.28 -13.78 -42.30
CA ILE A 361 -5.41 -13.04 -41.74
C ILE A 361 -6.12 -12.22 -42.82
N GLU A 362 -5.38 -11.61 -43.77
CA GLU A 362 -5.98 -10.95 -44.94
C GLU A 362 -6.82 -11.93 -45.78
N GLY A 363 -6.32 -13.14 -46.00
CA GLY A 363 -7.05 -14.19 -46.72
C GLY A 363 -8.30 -14.65 -45.97
N LEU A 364 -8.25 -14.75 -44.64
CA LEU A 364 -9.41 -15.08 -43.81
C LEU A 364 -10.48 -13.98 -43.89
N MET A 365 -10.08 -12.71 -43.77
CA MET A 365 -10.97 -11.56 -43.87
C MET A 365 -11.59 -11.43 -45.26
N PHE A 366 -10.83 -11.71 -46.32
CA PHE A 366 -11.33 -11.67 -47.69
C PHE A 366 -12.46 -12.68 -47.94
N GLY A 367 -12.37 -13.86 -47.33
CA GLY A 367 -13.37 -14.93 -47.43
C GLY A 367 -14.42 -14.92 -46.32
N ALA A 368 -14.64 -13.79 -45.64
CA ALA A 368 -15.59 -13.72 -44.53
C ALA A 368 -17.05 -14.07 -44.93
N ASP A 369 -17.44 -13.79 -46.18
CA ASP A 369 -18.78 -14.10 -46.75
C ASP A 369 -19.07 -15.61 -46.82
N GLU A 370 -18.03 -16.43 -46.77
CA GLU A 370 -18.09 -17.87 -46.81
C GLU A 370 -18.26 -18.55 -45.43
N CYS A 371 -18.29 -17.75 -44.36
CA CYS A 371 -18.37 -18.20 -42.97
C CYS A 371 -19.56 -17.55 -42.24
N ASP A 372 -20.08 -18.23 -41.23
CA ASP A 372 -21.09 -17.69 -40.32
C ASP A 372 -20.44 -16.96 -39.13
N ALA A 373 -19.19 -17.29 -38.80
CA ALA A 373 -18.37 -16.61 -37.80
C ALA A 373 -16.87 -16.74 -38.11
N LEU A 374 -16.05 -15.79 -37.63
CA LEU A 374 -14.59 -15.84 -37.70
C LEU A 374 -13.99 -15.94 -36.30
N CYS A 375 -13.19 -16.96 -36.03
CA CYS A 375 -12.46 -17.14 -34.78
C CYS A 375 -11.05 -16.56 -34.91
N ILE A 376 -10.78 -15.48 -34.17
CA ILE A 376 -9.51 -14.75 -34.21
C ILE A 376 -9.07 -14.38 -32.79
N ASP A 377 -7.92 -14.90 -32.36
CA ASP A 377 -7.30 -14.65 -31.05
C ASP A 377 -6.22 -13.56 -31.14
N ASP A 378 -6.67 -12.38 -31.54
CA ASP A 378 -5.89 -11.15 -31.64
C ASP A 378 -6.69 -9.99 -31.04
N ARG A 379 -6.15 -9.32 -30.01
CA ARG A 379 -6.87 -8.23 -29.33
C ARG A 379 -7.25 -7.08 -30.25
N PHE A 380 -6.42 -6.71 -31.21
CA PHE A 380 -6.74 -5.64 -32.15
C PHE A 380 -7.97 -6.04 -32.97
N THR A 381 -7.98 -7.24 -33.53
CA THR A 381 -9.07 -7.70 -34.40
C THR A 381 -10.36 -7.97 -33.63
N ASN A 382 -10.30 -8.72 -32.54
CA ASN A 382 -11.50 -9.10 -31.77
C ASN A 382 -12.00 -8.01 -30.81
N SER A 383 -11.39 -6.81 -30.84
CA SER A 383 -12.00 -5.59 -30.29
C SER A 383 -13.22 -5.13 -31.11
N HIS A 384 -13.33 -5.59 -32.36
CA HIS A 384 -14.50 -5.38 -33.21
C HIS A 384 -15.43 -6.60 -33.10
N PRO A 385 -16.73 -6.41 -32.79
CA PRO A 385 -17.65 -7.54 -32.60
C PRO A 385 -18.02 -8.25 -33.91
N VAL A 386 -17.90 -7.55 -35.05
CA VAL A 386 -18.25 -8.07 -36.38
C VAL A 386 -17.22 -7.60 -37.42
N ALA A 387 -16.92 -8.46 -38.39
CA ALA A 387 -16.30 -8.10 -39.66
C ALA A 387 -17.39 -7.83 -40.70
N ALA A 388 -17.14 -6.95 -41.67
CA ALA A 388 -18.03 -6.78 -42.81
C ALA A 388 -17.54 -7.66 -43.97
N ASP A 389 -18.43 -8.46 -44.53
CA ASP A 389 -18.13 -9.23 -45.74
C ASP A 389 -18.06 -8.34 -46.99
N ARG A 390 -17.80 -8.93 -48.17
CA ARG A 390 -17.66 -8.18 -49.44
C ARG A 390 -18.93 -7.45 -49.89
N VAL A 391 -20.09 -7.83 -49.36
CA VAL A 391 -21.40 -7.24 -49.64
C VAL A 391 -21.86 -6.33 -48.49
N GLY A 392 -21.05 -6.19 -47.43
CA GLY A 392 -21.36 -5.39 -46.25
C GLY A 392 -22.22 -6.10 -45.20
N LYS A 393 -22.43 -7.41 -45.32
CA LYS A 393 -23.12 -8.21 -44.29
C LYS A 393 -22.19 -8.39 -43.08
N PRO A 394 -22.69 -8.20 -41.85
CA PRO A 394 -21.90 -8.43 -40.65
C PRO A 394 -21.69 -9.94 -40.42
N VAL A 395 -20.44 -10.32 -40.14
CA VAL A 395 -20.00 -11.65 -39.74
C VAL A 395 -19.40 -11.54 -38.33
N PRO A 396 -19.93 -12.24 -37.31
CA PRO A 396 -19.44 -12.15 -35.94
C PRO A 396 -17.99 -12.63 -35.81
N ILE A 397 -17.22 -11.92 -34.97
CA ILE A 397 -15.85 -12.31 -34.60
C ILE A 397 -15.88 -12.98 -33.21
N VAL A 398 -15.63 -14.29 -33.19
CA VAL A 398 -15.49 -15.11 -31.99
C VAL A 398 -14.01 -15.30 -31.64
N CYS A 399 -13.71 -15.85 -30.46
CA CYS A 399 -12.35 -16.19 -30.04
C CYS A 399 -12.32 -17.56 -29.33
N VAL A 400 -11.14 -18.00 -28.88
CA VAL A 400 -10.99 -19.29 -28.21
C VAL A 400 -11.93 -19.43 -27.00
N LEU A 401 -12.22 -18.36 -26.27
CA LEU A 401 -13.09 -18.41 -25.09
C LEU A 401 -14.53 -18.80 -25.44
N ASP A 402 -15.03 -18.40 -26.63
CA ASP A 402 -16.36 -18.80 -27.09
C ASP A 402 -16.36 -20.26 -27.55
N VAL A 403 -15.28 -20.71 -28.19
CA VAL A 403 -15.09 -22.12 -28.54
C VAL A 403 -15.09 -22.99 -27.28
N LEU A 404 -14.40 -22.57 -26.21
CA LEU A 404 -14.41 -23.29 -24.94
C LEU A 404 -15.83 -23.35 -24.32
N ARG A 405 -16.59 -22.24 -24.38
CA ARG A 405 -17.99 -22.22 -23.92
C ARG A 405 -18.86 -23.16 -24.74
N TYR A 406 -18.68 -23.20 -26.05
CA TYR A 406 -19.37 -24.11 -26.96
C TYR A 406 -19.06 -25.58 -26.63
N LEU A 407 -17.79 -25.93 -26.43
CA LEU A 407 -17.38 -27.29 -26.07
C LEU A 407 -17.97 -27.73 -24.71
N ARG A 408 -17.99 -26.83 -23.71
CA ARG A 408 -18.63 -27.09 -22.41
C ARG A 408 -20.14 -27.28 -22.55
N ALA A 409 -20.82 -26.41 -23.31
CA ALA A 409 -22.26 -26.48 -23.52
C ALA A 409 -22.68 -27.74 -24.29
N GLY A 410 -21.80 -28.25 -25.16
CA GLY A 410 -21.97 -29.53 -25.85
C GLY A 410 -21.55 -30.76 -25.05
N GLU A 411 -21.20 -30.63 -23.76
CA GLU A 411 -20.71 -31.69 -22.87
C GLU A 411 -19.45 -32.43 -23.40
N LEU A 412 -18.69 -31.80 -24.30
CA LEU A 412 -17.47 -32.38 -24.88
C LEU A 412 -16.25 -32.24 -23.96
N ILE A 413 -16.27 -31.23 -23.09
CA ILE A 413 -15.34 -31.08 -21.97
C ILE A 413 -16.12 -30.92 -20.65
N PRO A 414 -15.71 -31.59 -19.56
CA PRO A 414 -16.30 -31.39 -18.23
C PRO A 414 -16.03 -29.99 -17.68
N GLU A 415 -16.81 -29.59 -16.68
CA GLU A 415 -16.65 -28.29 -16.02
C GLU A 415 -15.26 -28.10 -15.38
N ALA A 416 -14.71 -29.13 -14.74
CA ALA A 416 -13.36 -29.09 -14.18
C ALA A 416 -12.28 -28.86 -15.26
N GLU A 417 -12.44 -29.47 -16.44
CA GLU A 417 -11.52 -29.26 -17.57
C GLU A 417 -11.67 -27.84 -18.14
N TYR A 418 -12.89 -27.31 -18.22
CA TYR A 418 -13.14 -25.93 -18.63
C TYR A 418 -12.40 -24.90 -17.75
N TRP A 419 -12.45 -25.05 -16.41
CA TRP A 419 -11.70 -24.19 -15.50
C TRP A 419 -10.18 -24.42 -15.60
N GLY A 420 -9.75 -25.68 -15.71
CA GLY A 420 -8.33 -26.02 -15.89
C GLY A 420 -7.71 -25.39 -17.14
N VAL A 421 -8.42 -25.38 -18.26
CA VAL A 421 -7.96 -24.78 -19.52
C VAL A 421 -7.85 -23.25 -19.42
N ARG A 422 -8.77 -22.59 -18.71
CA ARG A 422 -8.68 -21.14 -18.44
C ARG A 422 -7.54 -20.79 -17.50
N HIS A 423 -7.25 -21.64 -16.52
CA HIS A 423 -6.05 -21.51 -15.71
C HIS A 423 -4.78 -21.62 -16.56
N GLN A 424 -4.68 -22.62 -17.44
CA GLN A 424 -3.56 -22.80 -18.37
C GLN A 424 -3.38 -21.57 -19.28
N LEU A 425 -4.47 -20.95 -19.76
CA LEU A 425 -4.37 -19.72 -20.55
C LEU A 425 -3.64 -18.62 -19.76
N ARG A 426 -4.04 -18.38 -18.51
CA ARG A 426 -3.42 -17.33 -17.68
C ARG A 426 -1.99 -17.69 -17.28
N GLU A 427 -1.70 -18.97 -17.03
CA GLU A 427 -0.35 -19.47 -16.74
C GLU A 427 0.60 -19.25 -17.93
N ALA A 428 0.12 -19.45 -19.15
CA ALA A 428 0.87 -19.20 -20.39
C ALA A 428 1.12 -17.70 -20.66
N GLY A 429 0.55 -16.78 -19.86
CA GLY A 429 0.72 -15.34 -20.00
C GLY A 429 -0.30 -14.68 -20.94
N PHE A 430 -1.35 -15.41 -21.35
CA PHE A 430 -2.43 -14.83 -22.14
C PHE A 430 -3.21 -13.80 -21.32
N ALA A 431 -3.34 -12.61 -21.88
CA ALA A 431 -3.92 -11.45 -21.24
C ALA A 431 -5.41 -11.27 -21.57
N PHE A 432 -6.10 -10.51 -20.72
CA PHE A 432 -7.51 -10.14 -20.81
C PHE A 432 -8.50 -11.32 -20.79
N VAL A 433 -8.09 -12.47 -20.25
CA VAL A 433 -9.01 -13.56 -19.95
C VAL A 433 -9.92 -13.11 -18.80
N PRO A 434 -11.23 -12.87 -19.03
CA PRO A 434 -12.14 -12.37 -18.00
C PRO A 434 -12.22 -13.37 -16.84
N VAL A 435 -12.55 -12.89 -15.65
CA VAL A 435 -12.78 -13.75 -14.49
C VAL A 435 -14.28 -13.93 -14.34
N GLU A 436 -14.76 -15.16 -14.22
CA GLU A 436 -16.19 -15.45 -14.05
C GLU A 436 -16.54 -15.71 -12.58
N ALA A 437 -17.76 -15.34 -12.15
CA ALA A 437 -18.20 -15.59 -10.76
C ALA A 437 -18.16 -17.09 -10.41
N ALA A 438 -18.61 -17.96 -11.32
CA ALA A 438 -18.59 -19.40 -11.16
C ALA A 438 -17.16 -19.98 -11.08
N GLU A 439 -16.22 -19.41 -11.86
CA GLU A 439 -14.79 -19.77 -11.82
C GLU A 439 -14.20 -19.46 -10.44
N LEU A 440 -14.41 -18.23 -9.95
CA LEU A 440 -13.96 -17.83 -8.61
C LEU A 440 -14.57 -18.70 -7.53
N ARG A 441 -15.88 -18.92 -7.58
CA ARG A 441 -16.59 -19.76 -6.61
C ARG A 441 -16.01 -21.17 -6.58
N ASN A 442 -15.77 -21.80 -7.74
CA ASN A 442 -15.19 -23.14 -7.81
C ASN A 442 -13.84 -23.18 -7.09
N HIS A 443 -12.91 -22.31 -7.47
CA HIS A 443 -11.56 -22.31 -6.88
C HIS A 443 -11.53 -21.87 -5.41
N LEU A 444 -12.45 -21.01 -4.96
CA LEU A 444 -12.57 -20.62 -3.55
C LEU A 444 -13.04 -21.77 -2.66
N LEU A 445 -13.96 -22.61 -3.14
CA LEU A 445 -14.48 -23.74 -2.38
C LEU A 445 -13.51 -24.92 -2.33
N ASP A 446 -12.64 -25.05 -3.34
CA ASP A 446 -11.57 -26.05 -3.38
C ASP A 446 -10.33 -25.65 -2.57
N ALA A 447 -10.23 -24.39 -2.13
CA ALA A 447 -9.06 -23.87 -1.42
C ALA A 447 -8.99 -24.33 0.04
N GLU A 448 -7.77 -24.58 0.51
CA GLU A 448 -7.51 -24.91 1.92
C GLU A 448 -7.53 -23.65 2.79
N ILE A 449 -7.91 -23.82 4.05
CA ILE A 449 -7.92 -22.74 5.06
C ILE A 449 -7.08 -23.19 6.24
N GLU A 450 -6.09 -22.38 6.59
CA GLU A 450 -5.20 -22.57 7.73
C GLU A 450 -5.19 -21.29 8.58
N ASP A 451 -5.33 -21.43 9.90
CA ASP A 451 -5.39 -20.32 10.85
C ASP A 451 -6.36 -19.17 10.49
N GLY A 452 -7.50 -19.51 9.88
CA GLY A 452 -8.52 -18.54 9.46
C GLY A 452 -8.12 -17.71 8.23
N ARG A 453 -7.12 -18.14 7.45
CA ARG A 453 -6.70 -17.54 6.18
C ARG A 453 -6.79 -18.56 5.06
N LEU A 454 -7.13 -18.07 3.86
CA LEU A 454 -7.14 -18.88 2.65
C LEU A 454 -5.69 -19.13 2.19
N LEU A 455 -5.33 -20.40 2.00
CA LEU A 455 -4.10 -20.79 1.32
C LEU A 455 -4.34 -20.77 -0.19
N GLU A 456 -3.61 -19.92 -0.90
CA GLU A 456 -3.83 -19.75 -2.34
C GLU A 456 -3.44 -21.00 -3.13
N SER A 457 -4.44 -21.61 -3.77
CA SER A 457 -4.21 -22.57 -4.86
C SER A 457 -3.46 -21.92 -6.03
N ALA A 458 -2.90 -22.73 -6.93
CA ALA A 458 -2.20 -22.22 -8.11
C ALA A 458 -3.14 -21.37 -9.01
N GLU A 459 -4.41 -21.74 -9.06
CA GLU A 459 -5.48 -21.11 -9.82
C GLU A 459 -5.83 -19.73 -9.26
N LEU A 460 -6.14 -19.64 -7.96
CA LEU A 460 -6.46 -18.36 -7.29
C LEU A 460 -5.29 -17.38 -7.36
N ARG A 461 -4.06 -17.87 -7.13
CA ARG A 461 -2.83 -17.07 -7.27
C ARG A 461 -2.67 -16.53 -8.68
N THR A 462 -2.89 -17.37 -9.69
CA THR A 462 -2.77 -16.97 -11.09
C THR A 462 -3.85 -15.96 -11.47
N ILE A 463 -5.10 -16.12 -11.01
CA ILE A 463 -6.16 -15.12 -11.20
C ILE A 463 -5.74 -13.78 -10.58
N ARG A 464 -5.30 -13.78 -9.32
CA ARG A 464 -4.83 -12.57 -8.62
C ARG A 464 -3.68 -11.89 -9.36
N GLN A 465 -2.64 -12.64 -9.74
CA GLN A 465 -1.49 -12.09 -10.46
C GLN A 465 -1.89 -11.51 -11.81
N THR A 466 -2.72 -12.22 -12.58
CA THR A 466 -3.16 -11.80 -13.92
C THR A 466 -4.05 -10.55 -13.87
N VAL A 467 -5.02 -10.50 -12.94
CA VAL A 467 -5.90 -9.33 -12.75
C VAL A 467 -5.10 -8.09 -12.35
N ASN A 468 -4.21 -8.21 -11.37
CA ASN A 468 -3.41 -7.08 -10.90
C ASN A 468 -2.44 -6.58 -11.97
N ARG A 469 -1.94 -7.50 -12.80
CA ARG A 469 -1.07 -7.17 -13.92
C ARG A 469 -1.78 -6.36 -15.01
N PHE A 470 -3.04 -6.66 -15.34
CA PHE A 470 -3.79 -5.87 -16.33
C PHE A 470 -3.87 -4.41 -15.97
N ALA A 471 -4.02 -4.10 -14.68
CA ALA A 471 -4.10 -2.73 -14.21
C ALA A 471 -2.71 -2.03 -14.12
N VAL A 472 -1.60 -2.75 -14.29
CA VAL A 472 -0.23 -2.19 -14.40
C VAL A 472 0.16 -1.88 -15.85
N LEU A 473 -0.37 -2.61 -16.83
CA LEU A 473 -0.03 -2.45 -18.25
C LEU A 473 -0.37 -1.04 -18.75
N ALA A 474 0.60 -0.38 -19.38
CA ALA A 474 0.65 1.09 -19.48
C ALA A 474 -0.40 1.74 -20.40
N ARG A 475 -1.18 1.02 -21.21
CA ARG A 475 -2.12 1.62 -22.18
C ARG A 475 -3.30 0.71 -22.53
N ILE A 476 -4.38 0.77 -21.74
CA ILE A 476 -5.68 0.18 -22.12
C ILE A 476 -6.62 1.35 -22.46
N LYS A 477 -7.38 1.27 -23.55
CA LYS A 477 -8.37 2.29 -23.92
C LYS A 477 -9.42 2.42 -22.81
N ASP A 478 -9.79 3.65 -22.42
CA ASP A 478 -10.69 3.93 -21.29
C ASP A 478 -12.00 3.14 -21.28
N GLU A 479 -12.58 2.88 -22.46
CA GLU A 479 -13.82 2.11 -22.58
C GLU A 479 -13.66 0.63 -22.22
N GLU A 480 -12.60 0.01 -22.74
CA GLU A 480 -12.23 -1.38 -22.44
C GLU A 480 -11.82 -1.53 -20.98
N ALA A 481 -11.05 -0.56 -20.50
CA ALA A 481 -10.66 -0.40 -19.11
C ALA A 481 -11.86 -0.43 -18.15
N ARG A 482 -12.90 0.35 -18.47
CA ARG A 482 -14.15 0.41 -17.71
C ARG A 482 -14.91 -0.91 -17.76
N ALA A 483 -15.01 -1.52 -18.94
CA ALA A 483 -15.71 -2.79 -19.13
C ALA A 483 -15.06 -3.92 -18.31
N LEU A 484 -13.73 -4.04 -18.36
CA LEU A 484 -12.96 -5.01 -17.58
C LEU A 484 -13.14 -4.82 -16.07
N SER A 485 -13.02 -3.57 -15.61
CA SER A 485 -13.22 -3.21 -14.20
C SER A 485 -14.62 -3.58 -13.71
N GLN A 486 -15.66 -3.22 -14.48
CA GLN A 486 -17.04 -3.51 -14.12
C GLN A 486 -17.34 -5.01 -14.16
N GLY A 487 -16.84 -5.73 -15.17
CA GLY A 487 -17.00 -7.19 -15.28
C GLY A 487 -16.34 -7.94 -14.13
N LEU A 488 -15.13 -7.53 -13.74
CA LEU A 488 -14.43 -8.08 -12.58
C LEU A 488 -15.20 -7.80 -11.28
N LEU A 489 -15.66 -6.56 -11.08
CA LEU A 489 -16.45 -6.18 -9.90
C LEU A 489 -17.70 -7.06 -9.76
N MET A 490 -18.48 -7.19 -10.84
CA MET A 490 -19.68 -8.02 -10.82
C MET A 490 -19.37 -9.49 -10.54
N SER A 491 -18.24 -10.00 -11.05
CA SER A 491 -17.81 -11.38 -10.79
C SER A 491 -17.37 -11.59 -9.33
N CYS A 492 -16.69 -10.61 -8.74
CA CYS A 492 -16.32 -10.63 -7.32
C CYS A 492 -17.57 -10.59 -6.41
N VAL A 493 -18.50 -9.67 -6.67
CA VAL A 493 -19.75 -9.54 -5.90
C VAL A 493 -20.61 -10.81 -6.05
N GLY A 494 -20.69 -11.36 -7.26
CA GLY A 494 -21.38 -12.62 -7.54
C GLY A 494 -20.79 -13.79 -6.75
N ALA A 495 -19.46 -13.97 -6.80
CA ALA A 495 -18.79 -15.05 -6.08
C ALA A 495 -18.97 -14.92 -4.56
N ILE A 496 -18.85 -13.72 -3.99
CA ILE A 496 -19.11 -13.46 -2.56
C ILE A 496 -20.55 -13.86 -2.22
N ARG A 497 -21.53 -13.41 -3.02
CA ARG A 497 -22.95 -13.75 -2.80
C ARG A 497 -23.19 -15.26 -2.83
N ASP A 498 -22.63 -15.96 -3.81
CA ASP A 498 -22.84 -17.41 -3.98
C ASP A 498 -22.21 -18.21 -2.82
N VAL A 499 -21.06 -17.80 -2.31
CA VAL A 499 -20.42 -18.40 -1.11
C VAL A 499 -21.30 -18.18 0.12
N TRP A 500 -21.85 -16.98 0.30
CA TRP A 500 -22.73 -16.69 1.43
C TRP A 500 -24.10 -17.36 1.31
N LEU A 501 -24.62 -17.64 0.12
CA LEU A 501 -25.86 -18.38 -0.09
C LEU A 501 -25.69 -19.90 0.10
N ASP A 502 -24.48 -20.44 -0.07
CA ASP A 502 -24.22 -21.87 0.08
C ASP A 502 -24.21 -22.31 1.55
N THR A 503 -25.32 -22.91 1.99
CA THR A 503 -25.49 -23.38 3.37
C THR A 503 -24.57 -24.53 3.76
N SER A 504 -23.91 -25.21 2.82
CA SER A 504 -22.91 -26.25 3.12
C SER A 504 -21.59 -25.65 3.64
N VAL A 505 -21.33 -24.38 3.34
CA VAL A 505 -20.15 -23.64 3.79
C VAL A 505 -20.44 -23.01 5.16
N GLY A 506 -19.54 -23.19 6.14
CA GLY A 506 -19.65 -22.53 7.45
C GLY A 506 -19.54 -21.01 7.35
N ALA A 507 -20.19 -20.26 8.25
CA ALA A 507 -20.22 -18.79 8.18
C ALA A 507 -18.82 -18.14 8.33
N GLU A 508 -17.96 -18.69 9.18
CA GLU A 508 -16.57 -18.23 9.36
C GLU A 508 -15.72 -18.48 8.11
N VAL A 509 -15.93 -19.63 7.46
CA VAL A 509 -15.29 -19.97 6.18
C VAL A 509 -15.76 -18.99 5.09
N ALA A 510 -17.07 -18.75 4.99
CA ALA A 510 -17.63 -17.79 4.03
C ALA A 510 -17.04 -16.38 4.20
N ALA A 511 -16.85 -15.91 5.44
CA ALA A 511 -16.17 -14.65 5.73
C ALA A 511 -14.71 -14.66 5.24
N THR A 512 -13.97 -15.74 5.52
CA THR A 512 -12.57 -15.91 5.10
C THR A 512 -12.41 -15.85 3.58
N LEU A 513 -13.23 -16.62 2.84
CA LEU A 513 -13.23 -16.63 1.38
C LEU A 513 -13.59 -15.24 0.80
N SER A 514 -14.57 -14.57 1.40
CA SER A 514 -15.02 -13.24 0.96
C SER A 514 -13.97 -12.15 1.22
N THR A 515 -13.24 -12.25 2.33
CA THR A 515 -12.13 -11.35 2.66
C THR A 515 -11.02 -11.44 1.61
N TRP A 516 -10.65 -12.64 1.17
CA TRP A 516 -9.64 -12.81 0.12
C TRP A 516 -10.06 -12.13 -1.20
N VAL A 517 -11.31 -12.31 -1.62
CA VAL A 517 -11.84 -11.66 -2.84
C VAL A 517 -11.83 -10.13 -2.69
N TRP A 518 -12.29 -9.62 -1.55
CA TRP A 518 -12.31 -8.18 -1.27
C TRP A 518 -10.90 -7.57 -1.32
N GLN A 519 -9.96 -8.15 -0.58
CA GLN A 519 -8.59 -7.63 -0.46
C GLN A 519 -7.82 -7.67 -1.79
N TYR A 520 -7.86 -8.79 -2.51
CA TYR A 520 -6.92 -9.01 -3.62
C TYR A 520 -7.48 -8.74 -5.02
N LEU A 521 -8.79 -8.83 -5.22
CA LEU A 521 -9.40 -8.68 -6.55
C LEU A 521 -10.18 -7.38 -6.70
N THR A 522 -10.91 -6.94 -5.67
CA THR A 522 -11.70 -5.71 -5.80
C THR A 522 -10.86 -4.46 -5.87
N ALA A 523 -9.66 -4.45 -5.28
CA ALA A 523 -8.69 -3.35 -5.40
C ALA A 523 -8.36 -3.01 -6.86
N ALA A 524 -8.31 -4.01 -7.74
CA ALA A 524 -7.99 -3.84 -9.15
C ALA A 524 -9.08 -3.12 -9.97
N THR A 525 -10.29 -2.89 -9.41
CA THR A 525 -11.42 -2.32 -10.16
C THR A 525 -11.35 -0.79 -10.32
N TYR A 526 -10.80 -0.03 -9.38
CA TYR A 526 -10.74 1.44 -9.51
C TYR A 526 -9.45 1.95 -10.16
N THR A 527 -8.44 1.09 -10.25
CA THR A 527 -7.09 1.43 -10.66
C THR A 527 -6.86 1.60 -12.15
N VAL A 528 -7.81 1.14 -12.97
CA VAL A 528 -7.74 1.21 -14.42
C VAL A 528 -8.03 2.62 -14.95
N ARG A 529 -8.57 3.52 -14.11
CA ARG A 529 -8.95 4.91 -14.48
C ARG A 529 -7.89 5.98 -14.23
N ASP A 530 -6.77 5.65 -13.60
CA ASP A 530 -5.90 6.67 -13.00
C ASP A 530 -4.94 7.34 -13.99
N ARG A 531 -4.67 6.73 -15.16
CA ARG A 531 -3.38 6.97 -15.84
C ARG A 531 -3.25 8.02 -16.95
N GLU A 532 -4.28 8.57 -17.60
CA GLU A 532 -4.01 9.66 -18.58
C GLU A 532 -5.28 10.47 -18.93
N SER A 533 -5.10 11.76 -19.25
CA SER A 533 -6.08 12.75 -19.79
C SER A 533 -6.91 13.62 -18.80
N GLY A 534 -6.93 14.92 -19.08
CA GLY A 534 -7.29 16.02 -18.17
C GLY A 534 -8.77 16.21 -17.80
N ASP A 535 -8.93 16.74 -16.58
CA ASP A 535 -10.00 17.54 -15.96
C ASP A 535 -11.51 17.31 -16.20
N GLN A 536 -12.02 16.58 -17.20
CA GLN A 536 -13.47 16.69 -17.53
C GLN A 536 -14.30 15.41 -17.61
N ALA A 537 -13.78 14.21 -17.39
CA ALA A 537 -14.60 12.98 -17.53
C ALA A 537 -14.29 11.82 -16.56
N ARG A 538 -13.63 12.07 -15.42
CA ARG A 538 -13.46 11.03 -14.40
C ARG A 538 -14.62 11.11 -13.40
N ALA A 539 -15.38 10.02 -13.26
CA ALA A 539 -16.15 9.80 -12.04
C ALA A 539 -15.13 9.76 -10.87
N PRO A 540 -15.29 10.56 -9.81
CA PRO A 540 -14.35 10.61 -8.70
C PRO A 540 -14.06 9.20 -8.16
N LEU A 541 -12.81 8.92 -7.77
CA LEU A 541 -12.42 7.65 -7.14
C LEU A 541 -13.36 7.25 -5.98
N GLU A 542 -13.80 8.26 -5.24
CA GLU A 542 -14.82 8.19 -4.19
C GLU A 542 -16.13 7.55 -4.67
N GLU A 543 -16.66 7.95 -5.83
CA GLU A 543 -17.89 7.38 -6.40
C GLU A 543 -17.73 5.88 -6.72
N VAL A 544 -16.57 5.49 -7.26
CA VAL A 544 -16.28 4.08 -7.60
C VAL A 544 -16.22 3.23 -6.33
N ILE A 545 -15.58 3.71 -5.27
CA ILE A 545 -15.48 3.02 -3.98
C ILE A 545 -16.86 2.90 -3.34
N SER A 546 -17.61 4.01 -3.27
CA SER A 546 -18.97 4.05 -2.71
C SER A 546 -19.90 3.10 -3.46
N HIS A 547 -19.83 3.05 -4.79
CA HIS A 547 -20.60 2.09 -5.59
C HIS A 547 -20.26 0.64 -5.23
N ARG A 548 -18.97 0.33 -5.07
CA ARG A 548 -18.48 -1.01 -4.71
C ARG A 548 -18.97 -1.46 -3.34
N VAL A 549 -18.84 -0.59 -2.35
CA VAL A 549 -19.31 -0.83 -0.99
C VAL A 549 -20.84 -0.99 -0.99
N GLY A 550 -21.56 -0.13 -1.73
CA GLY A 550 -23.01 -0.19 -1.88
C GLY A 550 -23.52 -1.52 -2.46
N LEU A 551 -22.81 -2.10 -3.44
CA LEU A 551 -23.15 -3.42 -4.00
C LEU A 551 -23.04 -4.56 -2.98
N LEU A 552 -22.11 -4.49 -2.02
CA LEU A 552 -22.00 -5.45 -0.93
C LEU A 552 -23.00 -5.17 0.21
N MET A 553 -23.41 -3.92 0.41
CA MET A 553 -24.50 -3.57 1.31
C MET A 553 -25.85 -4.14 0.84
N LEU A 554 -26.02 -4.38 -0.47
CA LEU A 554 -27.10 -5.20 -1.04
C LEU A 554 -26.83 -6.69 -0.77
N ALA A 555 -26.92 -7.08 0.51
CA ALA A 555 -26.60 -8.42 1.02
C ALA A 555 -27.48 -9.52 0.39
N PRO A 556 -26.99 -10.76 0.24
CA PRO A 556 -27.83 -11.86 -0.22
C PRO A 556 -29.01 -12.12 0.74
N ALA A 557 -30.11 -12.70 0.23
CA ALA A 557 -31.28 -13.05 1.03
C ALA A 557 -31.00 -14.26 1.95
N LEU A 558 -30.25 -14.02 3.02
CA LEU A 558 -29.80 -15.06 3.96
C LEU A 558 -30.93 -15.48 4.91
N GLU A 559 -31.29 -16.77 4.91
CA GLU A 559 -32.39 -17.29 5.73
C GLU A 559 -32.04 -17.43 7.23
N SER A 560 -30.79 -17.76 7.57
CA SER A 560 -30.34 -17.99 8.95
C SER A 560 -29.93 -16.69 9.66
N GLY A 561 -30.48 -16.46 10.86
CA GLY A 561 -30.13 -15.31 11.70
C GLY A 561 -28.66 -15.28 12.14
N GLN A 562 -28.06 -16.45 12.42
CA GLN A 562 -26.64 -16.55 12.75
C GLN A 562 -25.74 -16.19 11.56
N ARG A 563 -26.15 -16.59 10.35
CA ARG A 563 -25.41 -16.26 9.12
C ARG A 563 -25.55 -14.78 8.76
N ARG A 564 -26.71 -14.17 8.99
CA ARG A 564 -26.92 -12.71 8.88
C ARG A 564 -26.01 -11.94 9.84
N LEU A 565 -25.88 -12.40 11.08
CA LEU A 565 -24.98 -11.79 12.06
C LEU A 565 -23.51 -11.88 11.60
N ALA A 566 -23.06 -13.06 11.14
CA ALA A 566 -21.69 -13.23 10.64
C ALA A 566 -21.40 -12.36 9.41
N TYR A 567 -22.35 -12.24 8.47
CA TYR A 567 -22.22 -11.33 7.33
C TYR A 567 -22.10 -9.86 7.78
N ARG A 568 -22.93 -9.46 8.75
CA ARG A 568 -22.89 -8.11 9.34
C ARG A 568 -21.53 -7.82 9.97
N GLU A 569 -21.00 -8.75 10.75
CA GLU A 569 -19.68 -8.63 11.40
C GLU A 569 -18.55 -8.55 10.37
N TRP A 570 -18.60 -9.39 9.33
CA TRP A 570 -17.63 -9.34 8.24
C TRP A 570 -17.69 -8.00 7.47
N LEU A 571 -18.90 -7.54 7.14
CA LEU A 571 -19.12 -6.28 6.43
C LEU A 571 -18.65 -5.08 7.27
N ASP A 572 -18.96 -5.05 8.57
CA ASP A 572 -18.52 -3.98 9.47
C ASP A 572 -17.01 -4.02 9.72
N GLY A 573 -16.42 -5.19 9.91
CA GLY A 573 -15.00 -5.32 10.24
C GLY A 573 -14.06 -5.17 9.04
N THR A 574 -14.45 -5.67 7.87
CA THR A 574 -13.56 -5.83 6.71
C THR A 574 -13.80 -4.78 5.62
N VAL A 575 -15.04 -4.34 5.43
CA VAL A 575 -15.43 -3.46 4.31
C VAL A 575 -15.67 -2.03 4.80
N ILE A 576 -16.51 -1.86 5.82
CA ILE A 576 -17.00 -0.53 6.26
C ILE A 576 -16.09 0.07 7.33
N GLY A 577 -15.71 -0.72 8.34
CA GLY A 577 -14.89 -0.30 9.47
C GLY A 577 -13.59 0.41 9.09
N PRO A 578 -12.81 -0.12 8.13
CA PRO A 578 -11.60 0.53 7.63
C PRO A 578 -11.84 1.94 7.05
N LEU A 579 -13.05 2.21 6.54
CA LEU A 579 -13.39 3.50 5.92
C LEU A 579 -13.92 4.53 6.95
N LYS A 580 -14.45 4.12 8.11
CA LYS A 580 -15.07 5.03 9.09
C LYS A 580 -14.15 6.17 9.57
N PRO A 581 -12.87 5.94 9.91
CA PRO A 581 -12.04 7.00 10.50
C PRO A 581 -11.72 8.14 9.54
N SER A 582 -11.46 7.84 8.27
CA SER A 582 -10.97 8.84 7.31
C SER A 582 -11.95 9.15 6.18
N ASN A 583 -12.91 8.25 5.93
CA ASN A 583 -13.80 8.29 4.76
C ASN A 583 -15.28 8.02 5.12
N PRO A 584 -15.84 8.61 6.20
CA PRO A 584 -17.22 8.33 6.60
C PRO A 584 -18.25 8.72 5.52
N GLN A 585 -17.96 9.75 4.72
CA GLN A 585 -18.85 10.19 3.64
C GLN A 585 -19.06 9.12 2.57
N LEU A 586 -18.05 8.28 2.27
CA LEU A 586 -18.22 7.19 1.29
C LEU A 586 -19.23 6.16 1.74
N ILE A 587 -19.32 5.94 3.05
CA ILE A 587 -20.32 5.03 3.62
C ILE A 587 -21.71 5.63 3.41
N VAL A 588 -21.86 6.94 3.56
CA VAL A 588 -23.11 7.67 3.26
C VAL A 588 -23.47 7.52 1.78
N ASP A 589 -22.52 7.80 0.90
CA ASP A 589 -22.76 7.73 -0.54
C ASP A 589 -23.07 6.29 -0.97
N ALA A 590 -22.45 5.28 -0.34
CA ALA A 590 -22.77 3.87 -0.56
C ALA A 590 -24.21 3.53 -0.15
N THR A 591 -24.77 4.16 0.90
CA THR A 591 -26.18 3.96 1.25
C THR A 591 -27.14 4.46 0.17
N SER A 592 -26.76 5.49 -0.60
CA SER A 592 -27.59 5.99 -1.72
C SER A 592 -27.77 4.95 -2.83
N VAL A 593 -26.76 4.10 -3.05
CA VAL A 593 -26.82 2.99 -4.00
C VAL A 593 -27.84 1.95 -3.55
N VAL A 594 -27.88 1.64 -2.25
CA VAL A 594 -28.86 0.73 -1.65
C VAL A 594 -30.26 1.31 -1.79
N VAL A 595 -30.45 2.58 -1.44
CA VAL A 595 -31.75 3.27 -1.51
C VAL A 595 -32.26 3.29 -2.95
N SER A 596 -31.42 3.66 -3.92
CA SER A 596 -31.80 3.70 -5.33
C SER A 596 -32.22 2.32 -5.85
N ALA A 597 -31.54 1.24 -5.43
CA ALA A 597 -31.92 -0.12 -5.79
C ALA A 597 -33.25 -0.56 -5.17
N VAL A 598 -33.55 -0.10 -3.96
CA VAL A 598 -34.77 -0.46 -3.20
C VAL A 598 -35.99 0.37 -3.64
N ASP A 599 -35.80 1.66 -3.94
CA ASP A 599 -36.88 2.56 -4.37
C ASP A 599 -37.49 2.16 -5.72
N GLY A 600 -36.73 1.49 -6.58
CA GLY A 600 -37.21 0.94 -7.84
C GLY A 600 -38.12 -0.29 -7.72
N LEU A 601 -38.28 -0.85 -6.52
CA LEU A 601 -39.07 -2.06 -6.27
C LEU A 601 -40.53 -1.74 -5.89
N ASP A 602 -41.45 -2.64 -6.26
CA ASP A 602 -42.85 -2.60 -5.83
C ASP A 602 -42.97 -2.60 -4.30
N PRO A 603 -43.97 -1.94 -3.68
CA PRO A 603 -44.06 -1.78 -2.21
C PRO A 603 -44.03 -3.10 -1.42
N GLU A 604 -44.69 -4.15 -1.90
CA GLU A 604 -44.68 -5.47 -1.23
C GLU A 604 -43.30 -6.16 -1.32
N VAL A 605 -42.62 -6.02 -2.46
CA VAL A 605 -41.26 -6.54 -2.66
C VAL A 605 -40.28 -5.72 -1.84
N ARG A 606 -40.45 -4.40 -1.80
CA ARG A 606 -39.65 -3.45 -1.01
C ARG A 606 -39.71 -3.75 0.48
N ALA A 607 -40.87 -4.13 1.01
CA ALA A 607 -41.02 -4.54 2.40
C ALA A 607 -40.16 -5.76 2.75
N VAL A 608 -40.23 -6.81 1.92
CA VAL A 608 -39.49 -8.05 2.13
C VAL A 608 -37.98 -7.86 1.90
N VAL A 609 -37.63 -7.25 0.78
CA VAL A 609 -36.25 -7.01 0.36
C VAL A 609 -35.56 -5.99 1.27
N GLY A 610 -36.24 -4.91 1.63
CA GLY A 610 -35.74 -3.90 2.56
C GLY A 610 -35.46 -4.48 3.94
N ARG A 611 -36.33 -5.37 4.46
CA ARG A 611 -36.08 -6.04 5.74
C ARG A 611 -34.84 -6.95 5.69
N LEU A 612 -34.74 -7.79 4.65
CA LEU A 612 -33.61 -8.72 4.50
C LEU A 612 -32.27 -7.99 4.39
N PHE A 613 -32.23 -6.86 3.66
CA PHE A 613 -31.02 -6.05 3.56
C PHE A 613 -30.69 -5.33 4.87
N LEU A 614 -31.67 -4.67 5.50
CA LEU A 614 -31.45 -3.93 6.75
C LEU A 614 -30.94 -4.85 7.87
N GLU A 615 -31.46 -6.08 7.99
CA GLU A 615 -30.99 -7.05 8.98
C GLU A 615 -29.52 -7.49 8.77
N CYS A 616 -28.95 -7.31 7.57
CA CYS A 616 -27.55 -7.63 7.28
C CYS A 616 -26.60 -6.44 7.46
N LEU A 617 -27.12 -5.22 7.68
CA LEU A 617 -26.30 -4.02 7.87
C LEU A 617 -25.87 -3.84 9.34
N PRO A 618 -24.76 -3.13 9.61
CA PRO A 618 -24.36 -2.75 10.97
C PRO A 618 -25.40 -1.84 11.65
N ASP A 619 -25.53 -1.95 12.97
CA ASP A 619 -26.57 -1.25 13.76
C ASP A 619 -26.57 0.27 13.55
N GLY A 620 -25.39 0.89 13.42
CA GLY A 620 -25.27 2.33 13.15
C GLY A 620 -25.87 2.74 11.80
N LEU A 621 -25.69 1.91 10.77
CA LEU A 621 -26.23 2.16 9.43
C LEU A 621 -27.72 1.85 9.32
N GLN A 622 -28.18 0.84 10.05
CA GLN A 622 -29.61 0.59 10.20
C GLN A 622 -30.33 1.80 10.81
N ALA A 623 -29.81 2.33 11.93
CA ALA A 623 -30.38 3.49 12.60
C ALA A 623 -30.35 4.74 11.69
N ARG A 624 -29.27 4.93 10.95
CA ARG A 624 -29.14 6.02 9.98
C ARG A 624 -30.17 5.92 8.85
N LEU A 625 -30.24 4.78 8.18
CA LEU A 625 -31.21 4.54 7.09
C LEU A 625 -32.65 4.70 7.56
N ALA A 626 -32.96 4.26 8.78
CA ALA A 626 -34.28 4.45 9.35
C ALA A 626 -34.66 5.93 9.56
N ASN A 627 -33.69 6.77 9.94
CA ASN A 627 -33.90 8.20 10.12
C ASN A 627 -33.97 8.95 8.78
N GLU A 628 -33.06 8.65 7.85
CA GLU A 628 -32.95 9.36 6.56
C GLU A 628 -34.02 8.89 5.55
N TYR A 629 -34.47 7.64 5.64
CA TYR A 629 -35.44 7.02 4.72
C TYR A 629 -36.60 6.33 5.47
N PRO A 630 -37.51 7.09 6.10
CA PRO A 630 -38.56 6.53 6.97
C PRO A 630 -39.51 5.54 6.27
N ALA A 631 -39.67 5.65 4.95
CA ALA A 631 -40.49 4.75 4.15
C ALA A 631 -39.94 3.30 4.18
N ILE A 632 -38.62 3.13 4.04
CA ILE A 632 -37.98 1.80 4.06
C ILE A 632 -38.13 1.15 5.44
N ALA A 633 -37.95 1.93 6.51
CA ALA A 633 -38.15 1.45 7.88
C ALA A 633 -39.62 1.07 8.16
N LYS A 634 -40.57 1.89 7.69
CA LYS A 634 -42.00 1.64 7.85
C LYS A 634 -42.45 0.38 7.11
N ASP A 635 -42.02 0.22 5.86
CA ASP A 635 -42.45 -0.88 5.01
C ASP A 635 -41.79 -2.21 5.41
N SER A 636 -40.56 -2.18 5.95
CA SER A 636 -39.85 -3.38 6.43
C SER A 636 -40.35 -3.95 7.77
N GLY A 637 -41.15 -3.18 8.51
CA GLY A 637 -41.72 -3.61 9.80
C GLY A 637 -40.70 -3.79 10.93
N LEU A 638 -39.47 -3.30 10.77
CA LEU A 638 -38.43 -3.31 11.80
C LEU A 638 -38.64 -2.13 12.76
N ALA A 639 -38.62 -2.41 14.07
CA ALA A 639 -38.67 -1.38 15.09
C ALA A 639 -37.24 -0.91 15.42
N PHE A 640 -36.92 0.33 15.06
CA PHE A 640 -35.63 0.96 15.39
C PHE A 640 -35.77 1.78 16.68
N GLY A 641 -34.77 1.71 17.55
CA GLY A 641 -34.77 2.44 18.83
C GLY A 641 -33.36 2.77 19.29
N LYS A 642 -33.23 3.75 20.19
CA LYS A 642 -31.95 4.03 20.85
C LYS A 642 -31.74 3.08 22.01
N VAL A 643 -30.55 2.52 22.12
CA VAL A 643 -30.12 1.72 23.27
C VAL A 643 -29.30 2.59 24.20
N MET A 644 -29.69 2.63 25.47
CA MET A 644 -28.98 3.34 26.52
C MET A 644 -28.10 2.36 27.30
N ALA A 645 -26.80 2.67 27.37
CA ALA A 645 -25.86 1.99 28.25
C ALA A 645 -25.79 2.74 29.59
N ILE A 646 -26.28 2.12 30.64
CA ILE A 646 -26.37 2.67 31.99
C ILE A 646 -25.21 2.08 32.80
N ALA A 647 -24.35 2.96 33.34
CA ALA A 647 -23.11 2.59 34.05
C ALA A 647 -22.17 1.65 33.26
N GLY A 648 -22.29 1.61 31.93
CA GLY A 648 -21.51 0.72 31.05
C GLY A 648 -21.83 -0.78 31.19
N GLN A 649 -22.87 -1.15 31.95
CA GLN A 649 -23.19 -2.56 32.27
C GLN A 649 -24.60 -2.96 31.87
N VAL A 650 -25.58 -2.07 32.06
CA VAL A 650 -26.99 -2.34 31.74
C VAL A 650 -27.29 -1.71 30.40
N ARG A 651 -27.76 -2.49 29.42
CA ARG A 651 -28.18 -1.98 28.11
C ARG A 651 -29.68 -2.13 27.96
N VAL A 652 -30.41 -1.03 27.87
CA VAL A 652 -31.88 -1.02 27.79
C VAL A 652 -32.33 -0.18 26.60
N TRP A 653 -33.49 -0.50 26.02
CA TRP A 653 -34.13 0.39 25.06
C TRP A 653 -34.53 1.69 25.76
N GLU A 654 -34.19 2.83 25.18
CA GLU A 654 -34.50 4.14 25.74
C GLU A 654 -36.02 4.32 25.92
N THR A 655 -36.81 3.83 24.96
CA THR A 655 -38.27 3.88 25.00
C THR A 655 -38.85 3.04 26.15
N GLU A 656 -38.31 1.85 26.39
CA GLU A 656 -38.67 0.99 27.53
C GLU A 656 -38.31 1.67 28.85
N LEU A 657 -37.13 2.27 28.94
CA LEU A 657 -36.65 2.99 30.13
C LEU A 657 -37.53 4.19 30.46
N VAL A 658 -37.82 5.04 29.48
CA VAL A 658 -38.70 6.21 29.63
C VAL A 658 -40.12 5.76 29.97
N GLY A 659 -40.60 4.68 29.35
CA GLY A 659 -41.89 4.07 29.68
C GLY A 659 -41.94 3.54 31.11
N ALA A 660 -40.89 2.87 31.57
CA ALA A 660 -40.77 2.39 32.95
C ALA A 660 -40.74 3.55 33.96
N ALA A 661 -40.05 4.64 33.64
CA ALA A 661 -40.02 5.86 34.46
C ALA A 661 -41.41 6.51 34.59
N LYS A 662 -42.15 6.65 33.48
CA LYS A 662 -43.53 7.15 33.49
C LYS A 662 -44.44 6.27 34.37
N ARG A 663 -44.36 4.94 34.22
CA ARG A 663 -45.12 3.99 35.04
C ARG A 663 -44.77 4.09 36.53
N ALA A 664 -43.50 4.32 36.87
CA ALA A 664 -43.06 4.44 38.26
C ALA A 664 -43.65 5.69 38.94
N PHE A 665 -43.66 6.83 38.23
CA PHE A 665 -44.30 8.07 38.71
C PHE A 665 -45.83 7.97 38.78
N GLU A 666 -46.49 7.42 37.75
CA GLU A 666 -47.95 7.26 37.73
C GLU A 666 -48.47 6.40 38.88
N LYS A 667 -47.74 5.33 39.22
CA LYS A 667 -48.15 4.37 40.25
C LYS A 667 -47.60 4.71 41.64
N ALA A 668 -46.74 5.71 41.76
CA ALA A 668 -45.94 5.99 42.96
C ALA A 668 -45.29 4.72 43.54
N ALA A 669 -44.79 3.85 42.66
CA ALA A 669 -44.32 2.50 43.01
C ALA A 669 -43.20 2.05 42.06
N MET A 670 -42.50 0.97 42.45
CA MET A 670 -41.44 0.36 41.63
C MET A 670 -41.97 -0.12 40.28
N SER A 671 -41.17 0.07 39.22
CA SER A 671 -41.41 -0.50 37.90
C SER A 671 -40.23 -1.39 37.47
N THR A 672 -40.49 -2.35 36.60
CA THR A 672 -39.47 -3.25 36.06
C THR A 672 -39.36 -3.10 34.56
N LEU A 673 -38.15 -3.34 34.05
CA LEU A 673 -37.83 -3.49 32.63
C LEU A 673 -36.79 -4.60 32.47
N SER A 674 -36.65 -5.13 31.26
CA SER A 674 -35.59 -6.09 30.93
C SER A 674 -34.46 -5.37 30.19
N ASP A 675 -33.21 -5.71 30.50
CA ASP A 675 -32.09 -5.33 29.67
C ASP A 675 -32.03 -6.18 28.38
N LEU A 676 -31.16 -5.82 27.46
CA LEU A 676 -30.95 -6.53 26.19
C LEU A 676 -30.42 -7.96 26.38
N ALA A 677 -29.88 -8.29 27.56
CA ALA A 677 -29.46 -9.64 27.93
C ALA A 677 -30.58 -10.45 28.61
N GLY A 678 -31.77 -9.87 28.79
CA GLY A 678 -32.94 -10.48 29.43
C GLY A 678 -32.91 -10.44 30.97
N SER A 679 -31.96 -9.72 31.57
CA SER A 679 -31.89 -9.54 33.02
C SER A 679 -32.90 -8.48 33.50
N GLU A 680 -33.49 -8.72 34.68
CA GLU A 680 -34.44 -7.79 35.30
C GLU A 680 -33.70 -6.56 35.85
N VAL A 681 -34.15 -5.37 35.43
CA VAL A 681 -33.73 -4.08 35.95
C VAL A 681 -34.92 -3.43 36.64
N ARG A 682 -34.72 -2.93 37.86
CA ARG A 682 -35.77 -2.29 38.66
C ARG A 682 -35.57 -0.78 38.69
N LEU A 683 -36.67 -0.05 38.62
CA LEU A 683 -36.72 1.40 38.76
C LEU A 683 -37.51 1.74 40.04
N ASP A 684 -36.80 2.19 41.06
CA ASP A 684 -37.37 2.53 42.37
C ASP A 684 -37.53 4.05 42.50
N LEU A 685 -38.69 4.50 42.96
CA LEU A 685 -38.94 5.90 43.35
C LEU A 685 -38.56 6.06 44.82
N VAL A 686 -37.44 6.75 45.09
CA VAL A 686 -36.81 6.78 46.42
C VAL A 686 -37.34 7.89 47.32
N ASP A 687 -37.79 9.03 46.76
CA ASP A 687 -38.35 10.17 47.51
C ASP A 687 -39.25 11.07 46.63
N ASP A 688 -40.48 10.64 46.27
CA ASP A 688 -41.53 11.32 45.43
C ASP A 688 -41.11 11.97 44.09
N ALA A 689 -39.80 12.05 43.81
CA ALA A 689 -39.18 12.93 42.83
C ALA A 689 -37.83 12.38 42.33
N ARG A 690 -37.33 11.25 42.85
CA ARG A 690 -36.03 10.69 42.45
C ARG A 690 -36.16 9.22 42.08
N LEU A 691 -35.78 8.89 40.85
CA LEU A 691 -35.73 7.52 40.35
C LEU A 691 -34.31 6.95 40.46
N GLU A 692 -34.21 5.74 41.00
CA GLU A 692 -32.98 4.96 41.05
C GLU A 692 -33.15 3.63 40.31
N LEU A 693 -32.18 3.32 39.45
CA LEU A 693 -32.04 2.03 38.80
C LEU A 693 -31.33 1.05 39.74
N ASP A 694 -31.90 -0.13 39.94
CA ASP A 694 -31.36 -1.23 40.74
C ASP A 694 -31.21 -2.48 39.85
N TRP A 695 -29.99 -3.02 39.77
CA TRP A 695 -29.68 -4.21 38.96
C TRP A 695 -28.63 -5.10 39.64
N THR A 696 -28.51 -6.34 39.16
CA THR A 696 -27.55 -7.34 39.66
C THR A 696 -26.47 -7.62 38.60
N ARG A 697 -25.19 -7.54 38.97
CA ARG A 697 -24.06 -7.85 38.06
C ARG A 697 -23.93 -9.36 37.87
N SER A 698 -23.22 -9.78 36.82
CA SER A 698 -22.83 -11.18 36.55
C SER A 698 -22.10 -11.91 37.70
N GLY A 699 -21.62 -11.18 38.71
CA GLY A 699 -21.05 -11.73 39.96
C GLY A 699 -21.99 -11.74 41.18
N GLY A 700 -23.28 -11.42 41.02
CA GLY A 700 -24.28 -11.42 42.10
C GLY A 700 -24.33 -10.16 42.97
N GLU A 701 -23.46 -9.17 42.74
CA GLU A 701 -23.47 -7.89 43.45
C GLU A 701 -24.62 -6.99 42.94
N ARG A 702 -25.40 -6.43 43.87
CA ARG A 702 -26.51 -5.52 43.58
C ARG A 702 -26.05 -4.07 43.58
N ARG A 703 -26.39 -3.30 42.55
CA ARG A 703 -25.97 -1.90 42.37
C ARG A 703 -27.17 -1.00 42.21
N ARG A 704 -27.07 0.23 42.74
CA ARG A 704 -28.07 1.29 42.57
C ARG A 704 -27.46 2.54 41.96
N MET A 705 -28.21 3.22 41.10
CA MET A 705 -27.79 4.48 40.49
C MET A 705 -28.99 5.38 40.19
N ALA A 706 -28.92 6.64 40.62
CA ALA A 706 -29.90 7.65 40.23
C ALA A 706 -29.65 8.15 38.80
N VAL A 707 -30.73 8.37 38.04
CA VAL A 707 -30.67 9.00 36.70
C VAL A 707 -31.62 10.21 36.70
N PRO A 708 -31.13 11.40 37.08
CA PRO A 708 -32.01 12.57 37.24
C PRO A 708 -32.77 12.97 35.98
N ALA A 709 -32.27 12.73 34.76
CA ALA A 709 -33.03 13.02 33.54
C ALA A 709 -34.38 12.29 33.48
N LEU A 710 -34.50 11.09 34.08
CA LEU A 710 -35.78 10.38 34.13
C LEU A 710 -36.82 11.12 34.98
N THR A 711 -36.41 11.99 35.91
CA THR A 711 -37.32 12.83 36.70
C THR A 711 -38.05 13.87 35.85
N LEU A 712 -37.52 14.23 34.68
CA LEU A 712 -38.13 15.19 33.78
C LEU A 712 -39.45 14.68 33.15
N VAL A 713 -39.75 13.38 33.26
CA VAL A 713 -41.04 12.82 32.82
C VAL A 713 -42.16 13.03 33.84
N CYS A 714 -41.84 13.50 35.05
CA CYS A 714 -42.81 13.72 36.13
C CYS A 714 -43.86 14.78 35.73
N GLU A 715 -45.11 14.57 36.15
CA GLU A 715 -46.22 15.51 35.95
C GLU A 715 -46.01 16.84 36.71
N GLU A 716 -45.37 16.79 37.88
CA GLU A 716 -45.19 17.94 38.75
C GLU A 716 -44.06 18.87 38.28
N GLY A 717 -44.39 20.13 38.01
CA GLY A 717 -43.43 21.12 37.48
C GLY A 717 -42.28 21.46 38.45
N SER A 718 -42.54 21.44 39.76
CA SER A 718 -41.54 21.72 40.80
C SER A 718 -40.40 20.69 40.79
N PHE A 719 -40.72 19.41 40.60
CA PHE A 719 -39.74 18.32 40.52
C PHE A 719 -38.96 18.36 39.21
N ARG A 720 -39.62 18.66 38.08
CA ARG A 720 -38.92 18.88 36.82
C ARG A 720 -37.93 20.05 36.90
N GLU A 721 -38.33 21.16 37.53
CA GLU A 721 -37.45 22.32 37.72
C GLU A 721 -36.24 21.99 38.60
N LYS A 722 -36.45 21.25 39.69
CA LYS A 722 -35.36 20.78 40.57
C LYS A 722 -34.38 19.87 39.83
N ALA A 723 -34.90 18.87 39.10
CA ALA A 723 -34.07 17.96 38.31
C ALA A 723 -33.33 18.69 37.18
N ALA A 724 -33.98 19.64 36.51
CA ALA A 724 -33.35 20.46 35.48
C ALA A 724 -32.21 21.32 36.03
N LYS A 725 -32.39 21.93 37.20
CA LYS A 725 -31.33 22.68 37.91
C LYS A 725 -30.17 21.78 38.32
N GLU A 726 -30.46 20.57 38.81
CA GLU A 726 -29.43 19.57 39.14
C GLU A 726 -28.63 19.14 37.89
N LEU A 727 -29.31 18.85 36.78
CA LEU A 727 -28.67 18.46 35.52
C LEU A 727 -27.85 19.61 34.91
N LEU A 728 -28.37 20.84 34.92
CA LEU A 728 -27.61 22.02 34.49
C LEU A 728 -26.34 22.21 35.32
N GLY A 729 -26.43 22.07 36.65
CA GLY A 729 -25.27 22.14 37.54
C GLY A 729 -24.28 20.98 37.35
N ARG A 730 -24.74 19.80 36.92
CA ARG A 730 -23.88 18.65 36.62
C ARG A 730 -23.18 18.74 35.27
N PHE A 731 -23.88 19.20 34.24
CA PHE A 731 -23.32 19.27 32.88
C PHE A 731 -22.45 20.52 32.68
N GLY A 732 -22.72 21.59 33.42
CA GLY A 732 -22.04 22.87 33.31
C GLY A 732 -22.14 23.48 31.90
N GLY A 733 -21.15 24.30 31.54
CA GLY A 733 -21.07 24.95 30.22
C GLY A 733 -20.86 24.00 29.04
N THR A 734 -20.47 22.73 29.28
CA THR A 734 -20.19 21.76 28.21
C THR A 734 -21.42 21.09 27.61
N ALA A 735 -22.60 21.28 28.20
CA ALA A 735 -23.85 20.76 27.65
C ALA A 735 -24.16 21.37 26.28
N SER A 736 -24.73 20.59 25.36
CA SER A 736 -25.17 21.15 24.08
C SER A 736 -26.15 22.31 24.26
N GLY A 737 -26.08 23.32 23.38
CA GLY A 737 -26.98 24.48 23.44
C GLY A 737 -28.47 24.08 23.35
N GLU A 738 -28.78 23.00 22.65
CA GLU A 738 -30.11 22.38 22.67
C GLU A 738 -30.45 21.80 24.05
N CYS A 739 -29.58 20.97 24.66
CA CYS A 739 -29.79 20.43 25.99
C CYS A 739 -29.97 21.54 27.05
N GLN A 740 -29.13 22.57 27.03
CA GLN A 740 -29.26 23.72 27.94
C GLN A 740 -30.62 24.42 27.77
N ARG A 741 -31.06 24.64 26.52
CA ARG A 741 -32.36 25.25 26.20
C ARG A 741 -33.52 24.38 26.69
N LEU A 742 -33.44 23.07 26.47
CA LEU A 742 -34.46 22.11 26.89
C LEU A 742 -34.56 22.03 28.42
N LEU A 743 -33.43 21.99 29.14
CA LEU A 743 -33.41 22.00 30.60
C LEU A 743 -34.00 23.29 31.17
N LYS A 744 -33.70 24.46 30.57
CA LYS A 744 -34.33 25.75 30.94
C LYS A 744 -35.86 25.75 30.72
N GLN A 745 -36.36 24.97 29.76
CA GLN A 745 -37.80 24.86 29.46
C GLN A 745 -38.50 23.72 30.24
N ALA A 746 -37.77 22.73 30.75
CA ALA A 746 -38.34 21.53 31.37
C ALA A 746 -39.19 21.83 32.63
N GLY A 747 -38.88 22.92 33.34
CA GLY A 747 -39.70 23.37 34.47
C GLY A 747 -41.07 23.91 34.04
N SER A 748 -41.13 24.65 32.94
CA SER A 748 -42.35 25.35 32.48
C SER A 748 -43.23 24.53 31.54
N ARG A 749 -42.70 23.48 30.90
CA ARG A 749 -43.46 22.57 30.04
C ARG A 749 -42.94 21.14 30.10
N LYS A 750 -43.74 20.19 29.61
CA LYS A 750 -43.29 18.81 29.37
C LYS A 750 -42.40 18.76 28.13
N LEU A 751 -41.42 17.86 28.17
CA LEU A 751 -40.56 17.53 27.05
C LEU A 751 -41.15 16.34 26.26
N SER A 752 -40.97 16.34 24.95
CA SER A 752 -41.25 15.16 24.12
C SER A 752 -40.25 14.04 24.41
N ASN A 753 -40.53 12.81 23.96
CA ASN A 753 -39.56 11.72 24.09
C ASN A 753 -38.26 12.03 23.33
N ASP A 754 -38.34 12.68 22.17
CA ASP A 754 -37.16 13.05 21.37
C ASP A 754 -36.32 14.12 22.07
N GLU A 755 -36.98 15.11 22.71
CA GLU A 755 -36.31 16.14 23.51
C GLU A 755 -35.66 15.54 24.77
N LEU A 756 -36.32 14.59 25.42
CA LEU A 756 -35.75 13.86 26.56
C LEU A 756 -34.53 13.03 26.14
N SER A 757 -34.55 12.47 24.92
CA SER A 757 -33.44 11.70 24.35
C SER A 757 -32.16 12.50 24.24
N VAL A 758 -32.26 13.80 23.91
CA VAL A 758 -31.10 14.71 23.88
C VAL A 758 -30.46 14.81 25.27
N ILE A 759 -31.27 14.98 26.31
CA ILE A 759 -30.81 15.11 27.71
C ILE A 759 -30.24 13.80 28.24
N LEU A 760 -30.91 12.67 27.96
CA LEU A 760 -30.42 11.34 28.33
C LEU A 760 -29.09 11.03 27.64
N GLY A 761 -28.95 11.42 26.38
CA GLY A 761 -27.70 11.32 25.63
C GLY A 761 -26.56 12.11 26.28
N GLU A 762 -26.85 13.33 26.75
CA GLU A 762 -25.90 14.18 27.49
C GLU A 762 -25.52 13.57 28.85
N GLU A 763 -26.49 13.07 29.62
CA GLU A 763 -26.22 12.43 30.92
C GLU A 763 -25.37 11.17 30.78
N ALA A 764 -25.55 10.43 29.70
CA ALA A 764 -24.81 9.20 29.45
C ALA A 764 -23.43 9.44 28.81
N ASN A 765 -23.28 10.44 27.93
CA ASN A 765 -22.09 10.56 27.06
C ASN A 765 -21.52 11.98 26.92
N GLY A 766 -22.06 12.96 27.64
CA GLY A 766 -21.51 14.31 27.70
C GLY A 766 -20.16 14.38 28.42
N VAL A 767 -19.49 15.54 28.35
CA VAL A 767 -18.13 15.73 28.90
C VAL A 767 -18.09 15.44 30.41
N ALA A 768 -19.03 15.99 31.17
CA ALA A 768 -19.11 15.76 32.62
C ALA A 768 -19.34 14.27 32.96
N ALA A 769 -20.12 13.55 32.15
CA ALA A 769 -20.38 12.13 32.36
C ALA A 769 -19.11 11.28 32.14
N VAL A 770 -18.32 11.60 31.12
CA VAL A 770 -17.03 10.95 30.85
C VAL A 770 -16.04 11.22 31.98
N GLN A 771 -15.87 12.49 32.38
CA GLN A 771 -14.98 12.87 33.48
C GLN A 771 -15.34 12.17 34.79
N TRP A 772 -16.64 12.10 35.11
CA TRP A 772 -17.11 11.41 36.30
C TRP A 772 -16.84 9.90 36.25
N ARG A 773 -17.09 9.23 35.11
CA ARG A 773 -16.79 7.80 34.95
C ARG A 773 -15.31 7.52 35.09
N LEU A 774 -14.46 8.33 34.45
CA LEU A 774 -13.02 8.23 34.52
C LEU A 774 -12.53 8.32 35.97
N ALA A 775 -12.92 9.39 36.69
CA ALA A 775 -12.55 9.57 38.09
C ALA A 775 -13.03 8.43 39.00
N ARG A 776 -14.29 8.00 38.80
CA ARG A 776 -14.86 6.89 39.58
C ARG A 776 -14.09 5.59 39.36
N LYS A 777 -13.74 5.26 38.12
CA LYS A 777 -13.05 4.01 37.78
C LYS A 777 -11.60 4.03 38.23
N ILE A 778 -10.87 5.12 38.00
CA ILE A 778 -9.49 5.29 38.51
C ILE A 778 -9.43 5.10 40.03
N LYS A 779 -10.41 5.62 40.77
CA LYS A 779 -10.49 5.44 42.23
C LYS A 779 -10.68 3.98 42.66
N VAL A 780 -11.26 3.13 41.80
CA VAL A 780 -11.39 1.69 42.05
C VAL A 780 -10.12 0.96 41.64
N GLY A 781 -9.59 1.23 40.45
CA GLY A 781 -8.41 0.60 39.88
C GLY A 781 -8.35 0.81 38.36
N TRP A 782 -7.15 0.84 37.79
CA TRP A 782 -6.95 1.02 36.34
C TRP A 782 -7.47 -0.16 35.53
N GLU A 783 -7.55 -1.36 36.13
CA GLU A 783 -8.10 -2.58 35.52
C GLU A 783 -9.60 -2.51 35.20
N GLU A 784 -10.35 -1.56 35.77
CA GLU A 784 -11.79 -1.36 35.49
C GLU A 784 -12.04 -0.38 34.32
N LEU A 785 -10.99 0.28 33.82
CA LEU A 785 -11.07 1.19 32.67
C LEU A 785 -11.16 0.40 31.37
N ASN A 786 -12.00 0.88 30.45
CA ASN A 786 -11.98 0.45 29.06
C ASN A 786 -11.42 1.57 28.16
N LEU A 787 -11.21 1.25 26.89
CA LEU A 787 -10.63 2.21 25.93
C LEU A 787 -11.50 3.46 25.71
N ASP A 788 -12.83 3.34 25.79
CA ASP A 788 -13.78 4.45 25.59
C ASP A 788 -13.85 5.39 26.82
N ASP A 789 -13.49 4.91 28.01
CA ASP A 789 -13.32 5.76 29.21
C ASP A 789 -12.08 6.68 29.09
N LEU A 790 -11.02 6.20 28.41
CA LEU A 790 -9.78 6.94 28.20
C LEU A 790 -9.85 7.83 26.95
N VAL A 791 -10.42 7.31 25.86
CA VAL A 791 -10.50 7.99 24.56
C VAL A 791 -11.91 7.81 23.99
N PRO A 792 -12.83 8.76 24.27
CA PRO A 792 -14.21 8.66 23.83
C PRO A 792 -14.35 8.60 22.30
N SER A 793 -15.17 7.68 21.83
CA SER A 793 -15.39 7.41 20.39
C SER A 793 -16.29 8.44 19.68
N ARG A 794 -16.97 9.33 20.42
CA ARG A 794 -17.99 10.25 19.86
C ARG A 794 -17.41 11.63 19.53
N MET A 795 -17.59 12.08 18.29
CA MET A 795 -17.26 13.45 17.85
C MET A 795 -17.81 14.53 18.82
N SER A 796 -19.07 14.40 19.23
CA SER A 796 -19.73 15.40 20.06
C SER A 796 -19.05 15.62 21.42
N TYR A 797 -18.32 14.63 21.94
CA TYR A 797 -17.51 14.81 23.14
C TYR A 797 -16.35 15.78 22.88
N TRP A 798 -15.60 15.55 21.79
CA TRP A 798 -14.43 16.34 21.42
C TRP A 798 -14.79 17.79 21.09
N GLU A 799 -15.89 18.02 20.36
CA GLU A 799 -16.41 19.37 20.07
C GLU A 799 -16.74 20.16 21.34
N ARG A 800 -17.23 19.49 22.38
CA ARG A 800 -17.64 20.11 23.65
C ARG A 800 -16.51 20.21 24.67
N PHE A 801 -15.50 19.36 24.56
CA PHE A 801 -14.36 19.34 25.48
C PHE A 801 -13.22 20.23 24.98
N CYS A 802 -12.92 20.17 23.68
CA CYS A 802 -11.79 20.87 23.08
C CYS A 802 -12.19 22.16 22.36
N GLY A 803 -13.45 22.25 21.91
CA GLY A 803 -14.00 23.35 21.11
C GLY A 803 -14.53 22.87 19.77
N PRO A 804 -15.35 23.66 19.05
CA PRO A 804 -15.92 23.25 17.76
C PRO A 804 -14.84 22.83 16.76
N VAL A 805 -15.14 21.88 15.88
CA VAL A 805 -14.22 21.47 14.81
C VAL A 805 -13.90 22.70 13.93
N PRO A 806 -12.63 22.99 13.63
CA PRO A 806 -12.27 24.12 12.78
C PRO A 806 -12.87 23.97 11.37
N SER A 807 -13.26 25.10 10.76
CA SER A 807 -13.47 25.19 9.31
C SER A 807 -12.13 25.06 8.57
N ASP A 808 -12.14 25.06 7.23
CA ASP A 808 -10.93 25.05 6.38
C ASP A 808 -10.03 26.31 6.54
N GLU A 809 -10.23 27.10 7.58
CA GLU A 809 -9.44 28.28 7.93
C GLU A 809 -8.14 27.90 8.67
N GLY A 810 -7.09 28.69 8.50
CA GLY A 810 -5.82 28.49 9.21
C GLY A 810 -5.99 28.60 10.74
N ILE A 811 -5.08 27.96 11.48
CA ILE A 811 -5.14 27.87 12.95
C ILE A 811 -5.35 29.23 13.64
N ASP A 812 -4.67 30.30 13.22
CA ASP A 812 -4.83 31.62 13.86
C ASP A 812 -6.25 32.19 13.72
N ALA A 813 -6.88 32.00 12.56
CA ALA A 813 -8.26 32.42 12.32
C ALA A 813 -9.24 31.60 13.18
N TYR A 814 -9.02 30.28 13.27
CA TYR A 814 -9.81 29.41 14.14
C TYR A 814 -9.69 29.82 15.62
N LEU A 815 -8.46 30.06 16.11
CA LEU A 815 -8.24 30.40 17.51
C LEU A 815 -8.93 31.72 17.87
N ALA A 816 -8.75 32.77 17.05
CA ALA A 816 -9.34 34.08 17.31
C ALA A 816 -10.85 34.13 17.08
N GLY A 817 -11.35 33.52 15.99
CA GLY A 817 -12.74 33.62 15.56
C GLY A 817 -13.68 32.60 16.20
N CYS A 818 -13.18 31.45 16.64
CA CYS A 818 -14.00 30.34 17.13
C CYS A 818 -13.62 29.89 18.54
N LEU A 819 -12.36 29.48 18.76
CA LEU A 819 -11.98 28.81 19.99
C LEU A 819 -11.98 29.73 21.22
N VAL A 820 -11.39 30.93 21.11
CA VAL A 820 -11.35 31.89 22.22
C VAL A 820 -12.76 32.33 22.65
N PRO A 821 -13.66 32.75 21.73
CA PRO A 821 -15.06 33.03 22.08
C PRO A 821 -15.76 31.84 22.76
N TYR A 822 -15.56 30.62 22.23
CA TYR A 822 -16.14 29.41 22.80
C TYR A 822 -15.66 29.17 24.25
N ARG A 823 -14.35 29.25 24.50
CA ARG A 823 -13.75 29.05 25.83
C ARG A 823 -14.17 30.12 26.83
N ARG A 824 -14.30 31.39 26.40
CA ARG A 824 -14.87 32.45 27.23
C ARG A 824 -16.32 32.14 27.62
N GLY A 825 -17.13 31.67 26.67
CA GLY A 825 -18.50 31.21 26.93
C GLY A 825 -18.57 30.09 27.98
N LEU A 826 -17.63 29.14 27.99
CA LEU A 826 -17.56 28.11 29.02
C LEU A 826 -17.35 28.69 30.43
N ILE A 827 -16.47 29.69 30.57
CA ILE A 827 -16.21 30.38 31.85
C ILE A 827 -17.43 31.20 32.28
N GLU A 828 -18.12 31.85 31.33
CA GLU A 828 -19.34 32.62 31.60
C GLU A 828 -20.50 31.73 32.09
N ASP A 829 -20.64 30.54 31.50
CA ASP A 829 -21.68 29.55 31.88
C ASP A 829 -21.38 28.88 33.22
N ASP A 830 -20.12 28.50 33.47
CA ASP A 830 -19.64 27.88 34.71
C ASP A 830 -18.18 28.25 34.94
N ILE A 831 -17.92 29.20 35.85
CA ILE A 831 -16.56 29.70 36.12
C ILE A 831 -15.59 28.56 36.47
N ALA A 832 -16.01 27.63 37.35
CA ALA A 832 -15.12 26.56 37.81
C ALA A 832 -14.90 25.52 36.70
N GLY A 833 -15.98 24.96 36.13
CA GLY A 833 -15.88 23.96 35.07
C GLY A 833 -15.23 24.50 33.78
N GLY A 834 -15.53 25.75 33.43
CA GLY A 834 -14.91 26.46 32.30
C GLY A 834 -13.42 26.67 32.50
N LEU A 835 -12.98 27.13 33.69
CA LEU A 835 -11.55 27.26 33.99
C LEU A 835 -10.84 25.91 34.00
N ASP A 836 -11.49 24.85 34.50
CA ASP A 836 -10.93 23.50 34.54
C ASP A 836 -10.59 22.98 33.14
N ILE A 837 -11.42 23.31 32.13
CA ILE A 837 -11.18 22.97 30.73
C ILE A 837 -10.18 23.94 30.08
N CYS A 838 -10.33 25.25 30.32
CA CYS A 838 -9.45 26.25 29.71
C CYS A 838 -8.00 26.11 30.14
N CYS A 839 -7.74 25.73 31.40
CA CYS A 839 -6.39 25.46 31.88
C CYS A 839 -5.76 24.25 31.16
N LEU A 840 -6.50 23.16 30.94
CA LEU A 840 -6.00 22.03 30.13
C LEU A 840 -5.62 22.47 28.70
N GLY A 841 -6.35 23.47 28.18
CA GLY A 841 -6.17 24.01 26.85
C GLY A 841 -5.11 25.11 26.72
N ALA A 842 -4.30 25.40 27.74
CA ALA A 842 -3.24 26.43 27.70
C ALA A 842 -2.01 25.97 26.89
N LEU A 843 -2.26 25.58 25.64
CA LEU A 843 -1.30 24.98 24.70
C LEU A 843 -0.52 26.00 23.87
N ARG A 844 -0.92 27.27 23.93
CA ARG A 844 -0.29 28.42 23.26
C ARG A 844 -0.40 29.61 24.20
N ASP A 845 0.54 30.55 24.10
CA ASP A 845 0.60 31.68 25.01
C ASP A 845 -0.72 32.49 25.03
N ASP A 846 -1.32 32.74 23.87
CA ASP A 846 -2.62 33.43 23.69
C ASP A 846 -3.87 32.59 24.02
N LEU A 847 -3.70 31.32 24.34
CA LEU A 847 -4.74 30.43 24.87
C LEU A 847 -4.73 30.34 26.40
N SER A 848 -3.89 31.14 27.06
CA SER A 848 -3.82 31.20 28.51
C SER A 848 -4.99 32.02 29.08
N PRO A 849 -5.70 31.52 30.11
CA PRO A 849 -6.98 32.08 30.55
C PRO A 849 -6.89 33.36 31.39
N GLY A 850 -5.69 33.83 31.76
CA GLY A 850 -5.53 34.94 32.70
C GLY A 850 -6.17 36.25 32.24
N LEU A 851 -6.07 36.58 30.95
CA LEU A 851 -6.76 37.74 30.35
C LEU A 851 -8.29 37.57 30.30
N TRP A 852 -8.80 36.34 30.27
CA TRP A 852 -10.23 36.06 30.11
C TRP A 852 -11.01 36.19 31.42
N VAL A 853 -10.30 36.25 32.56
CA VAL A 853 -10.88 36.35 33.91
C VAL A 853 -10.63 37.70 34.59
N GLU A 854 -10.13 38.70 33.85
CA GLU A 854 -9.85 40.02 34.41
C GLU A 854 -11.10 40.67 35.05
N ASP A 855 -12.28 40.42 34.47
CA ASP A 855 -13.57 40.94 34.92
C ASP A 855 -14.15 40.22 36.15
N ILE A 856 -13.57 39.09 36.58
CA ILE A 856 -14.06 38.27 37.72
C ILE A 856 -13.40 38.73 39.03
N ASP A 857 -14.17 39.00 40.09
CA ASP A 857 -13.60 39.43 41.37
C ASP A 857 -12.66 38.38 41.99
N GLY A 858 -11.68 38.84 42.78
CA GLY A 858 -10.60 37.99 43.30
C GLY A 858 -11.07 36.85 44.21
N ASP A 859 -12.13 37.04 45.00
CA ASP A 859 -12.61 36.01 45.93
C ASP A 859 -13.39 34.92 45.19
N THR A 860 -14.24 35.31 44.24
CA THR A 860 -14.94 34.36 43.35
C THR A 860 -13.94 33.56 42.52
N LEU A 861 -12.94 34.22 41.95
CA LEU A 861 -11.90 33.55 41.16
C LEU A 861 -11.06 32.59 42.00
N LEU A 862 -10.64 32.99 43.21
CA LEU A 862 -9.87 32.12 44.10
C LEU A 862 -10.68 30.90 44.54
N LYS A 863 -11.99 31.06 44.79
CA LYS A 863 -12.89 29.94 45.08
C LYS A 863 -13.02 28.98 43.88
N ALA A 864 -13.16 29.51 42.66
CA ALA A 864 -13.23 28.71 41.46
C ALA A 864 -11.91 27.95 41.21
N VAL A 865 -10.78 28.65 41.27
CA VAL A 865 -9.44 28.05 41.14
C VAL A 865 -9.17 27.01 42.23
N GLY A 866 -9.61 27.24 43.47
CA GLY A 866 -9.50 26.26 44.55
C GLY A 866 -10.37 25.01 44.37
N SER A 867 -11.32 25.02 43.43
CA SER A 867 -12.21 23.90 43.13
C SER A 867 -11.76 23.04 41.93
N ILE A 868 -10.88 23.57 41.08
CA ILE A 868 -10.32 22.85 39.93
C ILE A 868 -9.10 22.01 40.30
N GLN A 869 -8.87 20.91 39.57
CA GLN A 869 -7.71 20.03 39.77
C GLN A 869 -6.67 20.31 38.67
N VAL A 870 -5.49 20.77 39.06
CA VAL A 870 -4.41 21.11 38.11
C VAL A 870 -3.15 20.26 38.27
N GLY A 871 -3.06 19.48 39.36
CA GLY A 871 -1.85 18.72 39.71
C GLY A 871 -1.47 17.70 38.63
N GLY A 872 -0.16 17.61 38.35
CA GLY A 872 0.41 16.65 37.39
C GLY A 872 0.15 16.95 35.91
N SER A 873 -0.60 17.99 35.55
CA SER A 873 -0.80 18.42 34.16
C SER A 873 0.00 19.69 33.87
N PRO A 874 1.02 19.66 32.99
CA PRO A 874 1.87 20.82 32.74
C PRO A 874 1.08 21.99 32.16
N MET A 875 0.15 21.71 31.24
CA MET A 875 -0.66 22.74 30.58
C MET A 875 -1.65 23.37 31.56
N ALA A 876 -2.26 22.55 32.44
CA ALA A 876 -3.16 23.08 33.47
C ALA A 876 -2.43 23.97 34.48
N LEU A 877 -1.20 23.59 34.86
CA LEU A 877 -0.34 24.39 35.73
C LEU A 877 0.10 25.69 35.05
N LEU A 878 0.40 25.68 33.74
CA LEU A 878 0.71 26.89 32.97
C LEU A 878 -0.49 27.86 32.94
N GLY A 879 -1.69 27.36 32.65
CA GLY A 879 -2.91 28.17 32.67
C GLY A 879 -3.20 28.77 34.05
N LEU A 880 -2.97 27.99 35.12
CA LEU A 880 -3.08 28.46 36.49
C LEU A 880 -2.04 29.53 36.84
N LEU A 881 -0.78 29.31 36.44
CA LEU A 881 0.29 30.27 36.65
C LEU A 881 -0.04 31.60 35.96
N ASP A 882 -0.59 31.54 34.74
CA ASP A 882 -1.06 32.73 34.02
C ASP A 882 -2.16 33.49 34.75
N ILE A 883 -3.20 32.80 35.25
CA ILE A 883 -4.24 33.41 36.08
C ILE A 883 -3.63 34.08 37.33
N ALA A 884 -2.69 33.40 37.98
CA ALA A 884 -2.08 33.87 39.22
C ALA A 884 -1.19 35.10 39.02
N VAL A 885 -0.39 35.14 37.94
CA VAL A 885 0.48 36.30 37.63
C VAL A 885 -0.34 37.54 37.23
N HIS A 886 -1.50 37.37 36.59
CA HIS A 886 -2.41 38.50 36.31
C HIS A 886 -2.92 39.20 37.60
N ARG A 887 -2.86 38.52 38.76
CA ARG A 887 -3.35 39.02 40.06
C ARG A 887 -2.26 39.03 41.14
N VAL A 888 -0.98 39.09 40.74
CA VAL A 888 0.18 38.93 41.64
C VAL A 888 0.22 39.91 42.83
N GLU A 889 -0.45 41.06 42.71
CA GLU A 889 -0.55 42.06 43.80
C GLU A 889 -1.31 41.52 45.03
N ASP A 890 -2.20 40.54 44.86
CA ASP A 890 -2.82 39.81 45.96
C ASP A 890 -1.91 38.66 46.39
N LYS A 891 -1.49 38.68 47.66
CA LYS A 891 -0.59 37.67 48.24
C LYS A 891 -1.06 36.23 47.99
N ARG A 892 -2.38 35.97 47.99
CA ARG A 892 -2.94 34.62 47.76
C ARG A 892 -2.63 34.11 46.35
N PHE A 893 -2.69 35.00 45.36
CA PHE A 893 -2.34 34.68 43.98
C PHE A 893 -0.81 34.64 43.78
N LYS A 894 -0.05 35.46 44.52
CA LYS A 894 1.42 35.35 44.54
C LYS A 894 1.89 33.99 45.06
N ASP A 895 1.35 33.53 46.19
CA ASP A 895 1.66 32.21 46.77
C ASP A 895 1.31 31.07 45.79
N LEU A 896 0.19 31.22 45.08
CA LEU A 896 -0.26 30.28 44.04
C LEU A 896 0.66 30.26 42.81
N ALA A 897 1.11 31.42 42.34
CA ALA A 897 2.06 31.55 41.24
C ALA A 897 3.41 30.89 41.60
N GLU A 898 3.93 31.14 42.80
CA GLU A 898 5.17 30.47 43.26
C GLU A 898 5.01 28.96 43.35
N TRP A 899 3.86 28.46 43.81
CA TRP A 899 3.58 27.03 43.83
C TRP A 899 3.54 26.43 42.42
N ALA A 900 2.82 27.05 41.48
CA ALA A 900 2.72 26.57 40.11
C ALA A 900 4.09 26.59 39.40
N THR A 901 4.89 27.64 39.59
CA THR A 901 6.27 27.71 39.05
C THR A 901 7.14 26.58 39.62
N ARG A 902 7.07 26.29 40.92
CA ARG A 902 7.82 25.17 41.53
C ARG A 902 7.44 23.83 40.93
N MET A 903 6.17 23.59 40.66
CA MET A 903 5.71 22.33 40.04
C MET A 903 6.15 22.22 38.57
N LEU A 904 6.12 23.31 37.82
CA LEU A 904 6.51 23.32 36.40
C LEU A 904 8.02 23.18 36.18
N LEU A 905 8.85 23.68 37.11
CA LEU A 905 10.30 23.56 37.05
C LEU A 905 10.85 22.31 37.75
N ASP A 906 10.00 21.54 38.44
CA ASP A 906 10.37 20.26 39.05
C ASP A 906 10.70 19.22 37.98
N GLU A 907 11.72 18.39 38.20
CA GLU A 907 12.12 17.34 37.27
C GLU A 907 11.04 16.26 37.10
N ARG A 908 10.14 16.13 38.08
CA ARG A 908 9.12 15.08 38.17
C ARG A 908 7.68 15.62 38.11
N LEU A 909 7.50 16.90 37.78
CA LEU A 909 6.18 17.55 37.67
C LEU A 909 5.32 17.45 38.96
N GLY A 910 5.97 17.50 40.13
CA GLY A 910 5.31 17.49 41.43
C GLY A 910 4.91 16.09 41.94
N PHE A 911 5.31 15.01 41.26
CA PHE A 911 5.05 13.65 41.72
C PHE A 911 6.02 13.22 42.84
N ALA A 912 5.53 12.39 43.76
CA ALA A 912 6.30 11.88 44.88
C ALA A 912 7.15 10.64 44.50
N GLY A 913 8.26 10.43 45.20
CA GLY A 913 9.15 9.29 44.93
C GLY A 913 9.80 9.39 43.54
N ASP A 914 10.20 8.26 42.96
CA ASP A 914 10.90 8.18 41.67
C ASP A 914 9.95 8.16 40.44
N TYR A 915 8.73 8.68 40.60
CA TYR A 915 7.75 8.70 39.52
C TYR A 915 8.02 9.85 38.55
N ASP A 916 8.12 9.55 37.25
CA ASP A 916 8.34 10.54 36.19
C ASP A 916 7.01 10.99 35.57
N GLY A 917 6.49 12.11 36.06
CA GLY A 917 5.24 12.71 35.57
C GLY A 917 5.29 13.16 34.11
N PHE A 918 6.46 13.58 33.60
CA PHE A 918 6.61 13.98 32.21
C PHE A 918 6.53 12.78 31.28
N ARG A 919 7.25 11.70 31.58
CA ARG A 919 7.19 10.44 30.81
C ARG A 919 5.77 9.88 30.77
N PHE A 920 5.06 9.89 31.90
CA PHE A 920 3.68 9.41 31.94
C PHE A 920 2.74 10.26 31.05
N PHE A 921 2.90 11.58 31.07
CA PHE A 921 2.13 12.48 30.21
C PHE A 921 2.43 12.26 28.73
N GLU A 922 3.70 12.13 28.34
CA GLU A 922 4.12 11.84 26.96
C GLU A 922 3.51 10.53 26.44
N LEU A 923 3.61 9.44 27.22
CA LEU A 923 3.00 8.15 26.88
C LEU A 923 1.48 8.25 26.68
N LEU A 924 0.81 9.05 27.51
CA LEU A 924 -0.63 9.29 27.37
C LEU A 924 -0.97 10.12 26.14
N VAL A 925 -0.20 11.14 25.80
CA VAL A 925 -0.39 11.92 24.56
C VAL A 925 -0.29 11.01 23.35
N ASP A 926 0.76 10.16 23.28
CA ASP A 926 0.94 9.24 22.17
C ASP A 926 -0.16 8.20 22.08
N PHE A 927 -0.57 7.64 23.23
CA PHE A 927 -1.68 6.71 23.31
C PHE A 927 -2.99 7.36 22.85
N VAL A 928 -3.34 8.53 23.38
CA VAL A 928 -4.59 9.22 23.01
C VAL A 928 -4.57 9.60 21.54
N MET A 929 -3.46 10.15 21.02
CA MET A 929 -3.32 10.47 19.59
C MET A 929 -3.56 9.22 18.73
N ASN A 930 -2.96 8.09 19.09
CA ASN A 930 -3.12 6.83 18.34
C ASN A 930 -4.57 6.34 18.32
N ARG A 931 -5.23 6.35 19.49
CA ARG A 931 -6.61 5.91 19.63
C ARG A 931 -7.61 6.88 19.03
N LEU A 932 -7.33 8.19 19.07
CA LEU A 932 -8.13 9.22 18.39
C LEU A 932 -8.22 8.93 16.90
N GLY A 933 -7.16 8.36 16.33
CA GLY A 933 -7.10 7.85 14.97
C GLY A 933 -8.15 6.81 14.55
N LEU A 934 -8.98 6.31 15.49
CA LEU A 934 -10.10 5.41 15.21
C LEU A 934 -11.46 6.07 15.31
N VAL A 935 -11.53 7.33 15.75
CA VAL A 935 -12.77 8.09 15.83
C VAL A 935 -13.30 8.36 14.42
N GLU A 936 -14.60 8.17 14.23
CA GLU A 936 -15.25 8.37 12.93
C GLU A 936 -15.03 9.82 12.44
N GLY A 937 -14.54 9.96 11.21
CA GLY A 937 -14.24 11.26 10.59
C GLY A 937 -12.96 11.96 11.05
N VAL A 938 -12.18 11.38 11.97
CA VAL A 938 -10.93 11.98 12.49
C VAL A 938 -9.90 12.30 11.39
N GLY A 939 -9.88 11.53 10.29
CA GLY A 939 -8.97 11.76 9.17
C GLY A 939 -9.22 13.09 8.45
N GLN A 940 -10.41 13.68 8.62
CA GLN A 940 -10.76 14.98 8.06
C GLN A 940 -10.42 16.14 9.01
N TRP A 941 -10.09 15.86 10.27
CA TRP A 941 -9.78 16.91 11.24
C TRP A 941 -8.42 17.55 10.94
N PRO A 942 -8.26 18.87 11.16
CA PRO A 942 -6.94 19.48 11.11
C PRO A 942 -5.98 18.85 12.12
N ALA A 943 -4.72 18.69 11.70
CA ALA A 943 -3.68 18.04 12.50
C ALA A 943 -3.45 18.71 13.86
N PHE A 944 -3.42 20.05 13.89
CA PHE A 944 -3.33 20.83 15.13
C PHE A 944 -4.48 20.56 16.10
N TRP A 945 -5.70 20.37 15.58
CA TRP A 945 -6.88 20.14 16.40
C TRP A 945 -6.86 18.74 17.02
N ARG A 946 -6.44 17.72 16.26
CA ARG A 946 -6.19 16.36 16.78
C ARG A 946 -5.17 16.38 17.92
N ARG A 947 -4.05 17.08 17.74
CA ARG A 947 -3.03 17.21 18.79
C ARG A 947 -3.55 17.95 20.01
N MET A 948 -4.28 19.05 19.84
CA MET A 948 -4.94 19.73 20.96
C MET A 948 -5.85 18.77 21.73
N CYS A 949 -6.68 17.98 21.03
CA CYS A 949 -7.55 16.99 21.65
C CYS A 949 -6.77 15.99 22.50
N ALA A 950 -5.70 15.41 21.96
CA ALA A 950 -4.91 14.44 22.69
C ALA A 950 -4.19 15.02 23.91
N TRP A 951 -3.62 16.23 23.79
CA TRP A 951 -2.96 16.90 24.91
C TRP A 951 -3.94 17.27 26.03
N MET A 952 -5.12 17.80 25.68
CA MET A 952 -6.15 18.13 26.66
C MET A 952 -6.68 16.87 27.37
N GLN A 953 -6.91 15.79 26.63
CA GLN A 953 -7.38 14.52 27.20
C GLN A 953 -6.31 13.83 28.05
N ALA A 954 -5.05 13.83 27.61
CA ALA A 954 -3.94 13.34 28.43
C ALA A 954 -3.84 14.13 29.74
N GLY A 955 -3.95 15.47 29.68
CA GLY A 955 -3.99 16.32 30.87
C GLY A 955 -5.17 16.00 31.80
N LEU A 956 -6.36 15.73 31.25
CA LEU A 956 -7.52 15.27 32.01
C LEU A 956 -7.25 13.93 32.72
N ILE A 957 -6.65 12.97 32.04
CA ILE A 957 -6.35 11.65 32.62
C ILE A 957 -5.31 11.79 33.74
N VAL A 958 -4.19 12.48 33.49
CA VAL A 958 -3.12 12.64 34.48
C VAL A 958 -3.64 13.34 35.73
N ARG A 959 -4.34 14.48 35.57
CA ARG A 959 -4.88 15.21 36.74
C ARG A 959 -5.86 14.37 37.54
N THR A 960 -6.69 13.57 36.86
CA THR A 960 -7.72 12.74 37.51
C THR A 960 -7.05 11.61 38.28
N SER A 961 -5.97 11.07 37.74
CA SER A 961 -5.13 10.05 38.38
C SER A 961 -4.49 10.57 39.66
N VAL A 962 -3.90 11.77 39.60
CA VAL A 962 -3.32 12.45 40.76
C VAL A 962 -4.39 12.77 41.81
N ALA A 963 -5.52 13.35 41.40
CA ALA A 963 -6.60 13.74 42.31
C ALA A 963 -7.26 12.54 43.01
N CYS A 964 -7.32 11.38 42.35
CA CYS A 964 -7.86 10.15 42.92
C CYS A 964 -6.81 9.34 43.72
N GLY A 965 -5.53 9.71 43.65
CA GLY A 965 -4.43 8.94 44.24
C GLY A 965 -4.20 7.59 43.56
N GLY A 966 -4.62 7.44 42.31
CA GLY A 966 -4.56 6.19 41.54
C GLY A 966 -3.71 6.37 40.29
N VAL A 967 -2.39 6.42 40.46
CA VAL A 967 -1.41 6.55 39.37
C VAL A 967 -0.88 5.15 39.02
N PRO A 968 -0.84 4.74 37.74
CA PRO A 968 -0.41 3.40 37.37
C PRO A 968 1.11 3.28 37.41
N ASP A 969 1.64 2.06 37.39
CA ASP A 969 3.07 1.86 37.09
C ASP A 969 3.37 2.27 35.64
N ILE A 970 4.41 3.09 35.41
CA ILE A 970 4.71 3.66 34.09
C ILE A 970 5.15 2.57 33.12
N ASP A 971 5.96 1.61 33.55
CA ASP A 971 6.52 0.58 32.67
C ASP A 971 5.43 -0.45 32.29
N GLU A 972 4.56 -0.81 33.24
CA GLU A 972 3.37 -1.61 32.96
C GLU A 972 2.40 -0.89 32.03
N PHE A 973 2.16 0.41 32.26
CA PHE A 973 1.31 1.22 31.39
C PHE A 973 1.88 1.35 29.98
N GLU A 974 3.20 1.57 29.84
CA GLU A 974 3.84 1.64 28.52
C GLU A 974 3.72 0.32 27.75
N LYS A 975 3.95 -0.81 28.43
CA LYS A 975 3.77 -2.12 27.81
C LYS A 975 2.32 -2.35 27.39
N TRP A 976 1.37 -1.99 28.25
CA TRP A 976 -0.06 -2.10 27.96
C TRP A 976 -0.47 -1.18 26.81
N SER A 977 -0.07 0.09 26.82
CA SER A 977 -0.47 1.09 25.83
C SER A 977 0.07 0.74 24.45
N ARG A 978 1.34 0.31 24.35
CA ARG A 978 1.94 -0.18 23.09
C ARG A 978 1.17 -1.38 22.53
N ALA A 979 0.66 -2.28 23.37
CA ALA A 979 -0.16 -3.42 22.92
C ALA A 979 -1.54 -3.01 22.39
N GLN A 980 -2.02 -1.80 22.69
CA GLN A 980 -3.30 -1.26 22.23
C GLN A 980 -3.17 -0.31 21.02
N MET A 981 -1.93 0.03 20.63
CA MET A 981 -1.68 0.95 19.51
C MET A 981 -2.01 0.31 18.17
N VAL A 982 -2.62 1.09 17.28
CA VAL A 982 -2.92 0.68 15.91
C VAL A 982 -1.79 1.15 14.99
N PRO A 983 -1.20 0.26 14.16
CA PRO A 983 -0.09 0.61 13.26
C PRO A 983 -0.41 1.74 12.27
N SER A 984 -1.65 1.83 11.80
CA SER A 984 -2.08 2.82 10.81
C SER A 984 -1.95 4.28 11.27
N ASP A 985 -1.88 4.55 12.58
CA ASP A 985 -1.77 5.93 13.05
C ASP A 985 -0.42 6.58 12.74
N ASN A 986 0.67 5.80 12.75
CA ASN A 986 1.99 6.32 12.37
C ASN A 986 1.95 6.88 10.93
N LEU A 987 1.27 6.17 10.02
CA LEU A 987 1.07 6.60 8.64
C LEU A 987 0.16 7.83 8.54
N ARG A 988 -0.79 8.03 9.47
CA ARG A 988 -1.68 9.20 9.49
C ARG A 988 -0.94 10.50 9.86
N ARG A 989 0.06 10.43 10.73
CA ARG A 989 0.80 11.61 11.21
C ARG A 989 1.78 12.16 10.18
N LEU A 990 2.27 11.34 9.26
CA LEU A 990 3.30 11.75 8.30
C LEU A 990 2.85 12.82 7.29
N PRO A 991 1.64 12.73 6.69
CA PRO A 991 1.11 13.79 5.83
C PRO A 991 0.89 15.11 6.57
N ASP A 992 0.65 15.09 7.89
CA ASP A 992 0.48 16.30 8.68
C ASP A 992 1.75 17.17 8.67
N CYS A 993 2.93 16.55 8.48
CA CYS A 993 4.21 17.28 8.35
C CYS A 993 4.24 18.17 7.09
N ARG A 994 3.31 18.00 6.15
CA ARG A 994 3.13 18.89 5.01
C ARG A 994 2.67 20.28 5.45
N GLU A 995 1.71 20.36 6.36
CA GLU A 995 1.19 21.63 6.89
C GLU A 995 2.00 22.10 8.12
N GLU A 996 2.55 21.15 8.89
CA GLU A 996 3.15 21.41 10.20
C GLU A 996 4.52 20.70 10.34
N PRO A 997 5.52 21.05 9.52
CA PRO A 997 6.80 20.34 9.43
C PRO A 997 7.63 20.40 10.71
N MET A 998 7.30 21.29 11.65
CA MET A 998 8.07 21.46 12.89
C MET A 998 7.72 20.43 13.97
N VAL A 999 6.69 19.60 13.72
CA VAL A 999 6.32 18.51 14.63
C VAL A 999 7.45 17.49 14.82
N LEU A 1000 8.32 17.34 13.81
CA LEU A 1000 9.43 16.38 13.81
C LEU A 1000 10.51 16.73 14.85
N GLY A 1001 10.63 18.01 15.23
CA GLY A 1001 11.60 18.47 16.24
C GLY A 1001 11.26 18.06 17.68
N GLN A 1002 10.03 17.60 17.94
CA GLN A 1002 9.62 17.13 19.28
C GLN A 1002 9.75 15.62 19.48
N VAL A 1003 9.88 14.84 18.41
CA VAL A 1003 9.85 13.38 18.45
C VAL A 1003 11.25 12.84 18.82
N GLY A 1004 11.37 12.23 20.01
CA GLY A 1004 12.47 11.30 20.32
C GLY A 1004 13.61 11.79 21.21
N ALA A 1005 13.60 13.03 21.72
CA ALA A 1005 14.59 13.47 22.71
C ALA A 1005 14.06 13.22 24.15
N SER A 1006 14.75 12.39 24.94
CA SER A 1006 14.42 12.20 26.36
C SER A 1006 14.40 13.55 27.10
N GLY A 1007 13.25 13.93 27.65
CA GLY A 1007 13.06 15.21 28.33
C GLY A 1007 12.60 16.37 27.45
N SER A 1008 12.19 16.13 26.19
CA SER A 1008 11.70 17.18 25.28
C SER A 1008 10.51 17.95 25.86
N LEU A 1009 9.54 17.26 26.49
CA LEU A 1009 8.39 17.93 27.12
C LEU A 1009 8.81 18.82 28.29
N ARG A 1010 9.78 18.40 29.10
CA ARG A 1010 10.30 19.20 30.21
C ARG A 1010 10.94 20.49 29.70
N TRP A 1011 11.74 20.42 28.64
CA TRP A 1011 12.35 21.60 28.03
C TRP A 1011 11.31 22.53 27.42
N GLU A 1012 10.32 21.97 26.71
CA GLU A 1012 9.19 22.72 26.16
C GLU A 1012 8.44 23.48 27.26
N VAL A 1013 8.16 22.82 28.39
CA VAL A 1013 7.52 23.47 29.55
C VAL A 1013 8.40 24.59 30.12
N ALA A 1014 9.69 24.35 30.34
CA ALA A 1014 10.61 25.38 30.85
C ALA A 1014 10.68 26.61 29.93
N LEU A 1015 10.76 26.39 28.62
CA LEU A 1015 10.79 27.49 27.64
C LEU A 1015 9.45 28.24 27.58
N ARG A 1016 8.32 27.55 27.71
CA ARG A 1016 6.98 28.17 27.76
C ARG A 1016 6.79 29.03 29.01
N VAL A 1017 7.25 28.58 30.17
CA VAL A 1017 7.29 29.41 31.38
C VAL A 1017 8.14 30.66 31.13
N GLY A 1018 9.27 30.53 30.42
CA GLY A 1018 10.10 31.65 30.01
C GLY A 1018 9.39 32.65 29.08
N LEU A 1019 8.67 32.17 28.06
CA LEU A 1019 7.88 33.01 27.14
C LEU A 1019 6.80 33.80 27.89
N MET A 1020 6.04 33.09 28.73
CA MET A 1020 5.00 33.67 29.57
C MET A 1020 5.57 34.74 30.51
N LYS A 1021 6.69 34.45 31.18
CA LYS A 1021 7.42 35.43 32.01
C LYS A 1021 7.77 36.68 31.20
N GLY A 1022 8.32 36.50 29.99
CA GLY A 1022 8.67 37.60 29.08
C GLY A 1022 7.48 38.50 28.77
N ARG A 1023 6.33 37.93 28.40
CA ARG A 1023 5.08 38.66 28.15
C ARG A 1023 4.63 39.48 29.37
N HIS A 1024 4.63 38.88 30.56
CA HIS A 1024 4.18 39.56 31.77
C HIS A 1024 5.10 40.69 32.21
N VAL A 1025 6.41 40.51 32.08
CA VAL A 1025 7.41 41.57 32.33
C VAL A 1025 7.22 42.72 31.34
N LEU A 1026 6.99 42.43 30.05
CA LEU A 1026 6.68 43.45 29.04
C LEU A 1026 5.39 44.23 29.36
N ALA A 1027 4.41 43.56 29.96
CA ALA A 1027 3.17 44.17 30.45
C ALA A 1027 3.34 44.91 31.81
N GLY A 1028 4.56 44.99 32.35
CA GLY A 1028 4.86 45.70 33.60
C GLY A 1028 4.48 44.96 34.89
N ARG A 1029 4.23 43.65 34.82
CA ARG A 1029 3.85 42.81 35.98
C ARG A 1029 5.06 42.13 36.62
N GLU A 1030 5.05 42.00 37.94
CA GLU A 1030 6.02 41.18 38.68
C GLU A 1030 5.74 39.69 38.44
N VAL A 1031 6.78 38.91 38.11
CA VAL A 1031 6.66 37.45 37.97
C VAL A 1031 7.44 36.78 39.10
N PRO A 1032 6.77 36.03 40.01
CA PRO A 1032 7.46 35.33 41.08
C PRO A 1032 8.45 34.30 40.54
N MET A 1033 9.56 34.09 41.26
CA MET A 1033 10.62 33.14 40.89
C MET A 1033 11.25 33.37 39.51
N ALA A 1034 11.32 34.63 39.06
CA ALA A 1034 11.88 34.99 37.75
C ALA A 1034 13.32 34.50 37.53
N THR A 1035 14.14 34.43 38.60
CA THR A 1035 15.55 34.02 38.51
C THR A 1035 15.67 32.52 38.27
N GLU A 1036 14.83 31.72 38.91
CA GLU A 1036 14.74 30.28 38.73
C GLU A 1036 14.23 29.93 37.33
N ILE A 1037 13.25 30.69 36.82
CA ILE A 1037 12.78 30.56 35.43
C ILE A 1037 13.92 30.85 34.46
N ASP A 1038 14.69 31.93 34.67
CA ASP A 1038 15.85 32.25 33.82
C ASP A 1038 16.94 31.17 33.87
N GLY A 1039 17.19 30.61 35.05
CA GLY A 1039 18.12 29.49 35.23
C GLY A 1039 17.70 28.27 34.43
N ALA A 1040 16.43 27.86 34.52
CA ALA A 1040 15.90 26.72 33.77
C ALA A 1040 15.93 26.94 32.25
N VAL A 1041 15.57 28.13 31.77
CA VAL A 1041 15.65 28.48 30.34
C VAL A 1041 17.11 28.47 29.85
N LEU A 1042 18.04 28.94 30.67
CA LEU A 1042 19.46 28.94 30.33
C LEU A 1042 20.04 27.53 30.28
N GLU A 1043 19.67 26.66 31.22
CA GLU A 1043 20.05 25.24 31.24
C GLU A 1043 19.64 24.54 29.95
N VAL A 1044 18.40 24.76 29.50
CA VAL A 1044 17.90 24.24 28.22
C VAL A 1044 18.74 24.75 27.04
N ARG A 1045 19.09 26.04 27.02
CA ARG A 1045 19.85 26.67 25.92
C ARG A 1045 21.35 26.32 25.88
N GLN A 1046 21.95 25.98 27.02
CA GLN A 1046 23.39 25.70 27.13
C GLN A 1046 23.77 24.28 26.74
N ASP A 1047 22.80 23.38 26.58
CA ASP A 1047 23.05 22.02 26.10
C ASP A 1047 23.34 22.03 24.58
N ALA A 1048 24.59 22.34 24.23
CA ALA A 1048 25.07 22.51 22.84
C ALA A 1048 24.96 21.25 21.96
N SER A 1049 24.67 20.08 22.56
CA SER A 1049 24.40 18.84 21.82
C SER A 1049 22.99 18.79 21.20
N LYS A 1050 22.15 19.79 21.52
CA LYS A 1050 20.73 19.82 21.21
C LYS A 1050 20.45 21.16 20.53
N ALA A 1051 20.31 21.17 19.21
CA ALA A 1051 19.74 22.32 18.52
C ALA A 1051 18.30 22.49 19.01
N VAL A 1052 18.11 23.17 20.14
CA VAL A 1052 16.80 23.25 20.79
C VAL A 1052 15.89 24.04 19.87
N PRO A 1053 14.76 23.45 19.41
CA PRO A 1053 13.77 24.18 18.63
C PRO A 1053 13.37 25.45 19.37
N ALA A 1054 12.91 26.47 18.63
CA ALA A 1054 12.06 27.48 19.26
C ALA A 1054 10.94 26.76 20.04
N ALA A 1055 10.62 27.21 21.25
CA ALA A 1055 9.56 26.62 22.08
C ALA A 1055 8.25 26.58 21.29
N ARG A 1056 7.98 25.43 20.70
CA ARG A 1056 6.90 25.22 19.74
C ARG A 1056 6.17 24.03 20.28
N GLY A 1057 5.03 24.29 20.88
CA GLY A 1057 4.21 23.20 21.37
C GLY A 1057 3.10 22.85 20.39
N PRO A 1058 2.11 22.07 20.85
CA PRO A 1058 1.23 21.31 19.96
C PRO A 1058 0.38 22.15 19.00
N ALA A 1059 0.22 23.45 19.27
CA ALA A 1059 -0.52 24.44 18.48
C ALA A 1059 0.37 25.40 17.68
N GLU A 1060 1.69 25.15 17.55
CA GLU A 1060 2.66 26.08 16.95
C GLU A 1060 3.55 25.46 15.86
N PHE A 1061 3.30 24.21 15.46
CA PHE A 1061 4.17 23.50 14.50
C PHE A 1061 4.06 23.97 13.04
N HIS A 1062 3.06 24.80 12.73
CA HIS A 1062 2.94 25.49 11.45
C HIS A 1062 3.94 26.67 11.33
N LEU A 1063 4.48 27.17 12.45
CA LEU A 1063 5.40 28.30 12.45
C LEU A 1063 6.78 27.85 12.01
N LEU A 1064 7.25 28.28 10.83
CA LEU A 1064 8.60 27.97 10.34
C LEU A 1064 9.67 28.82 11.04
N PRO A 1065 10.95 28.38 11.09
CA PRO A 1065 12.04 29.19 11.64
C PRO A 1065 12.14 30.55 10.92
N GLU A 1066 12.39 31.62 11.67
CA GLU A 1066 12.56 32.97 11.12
C GLU A 1066 14.04 33.40 11.04
N ASN A 1067 14.87 32.85 11.92
CA ASN A 1067 16.28 33.24 12.04
C ASN A 1067 17.16 32.46 11.07
N PRO A 1068 18.02 33.12 10.28
CA PRO A 1068 19.02 32.43 9.47
C PRO A 1068 20.10 31.81 10.36
N VAL A 1069 20.81 30.81 9.82
CA VAL A 1069 22.03 30.27 10.45
C VAL A 1069 23.06 31.39 10.61
N SER A 1070 23.61 31.57 11.82
CA SER A 1070 24.64 32.59 12.06
C SER A 1070 25.97 32.23 11.37
N ASP A 1071 26.79 33.23 11.05
CA ASP A 1071 28.11 33.02 10.42
C ASP A 1071 29.02 32.11 11.26
N GLU A 1072 28.93 32.18 12.59
CA GLU A 1072 29.67 31.33 13.51
C GLU A 1072 29.25 29.86 13.38
N ILE A 1073 27.95 29.58 13.38
CA ILE A 1073 27.42 28.22 13.21
C ILE A 1073 27.72 27.70 11.80
N ALA A 1074 27.53 28.54 10.77
CA ALA A 1074 27.82 28.19 9.38
C ALA A 1074 29.31 27.85 9.18
N LYS A 1075 30.21 28.54 9.90
CA LYS A 1075 31.64 28.23 9.89
C LYS A 1075 31.94 26.90 10.57
N VAL A 1076 31.36 26.63 11.74
CA VAL A 1076 31.52 25.32 12.43
C VAL A 1076 31.04 24.17 11.54
N VAL A 1077 29.88 24.31 10.91
CA VAL A 1077 29.34 23.31 9.97
C VAL A 1077 30.21 23.18 8.72
N ALA A 1078 30.85 24.25 8.25
CA ALA A 1078 31.78 24.18 7.13
C ALA A 1078 33.08 23.46 7.50
N ASP A 1079 33.62 23.72 8.69
CA ASP A 1079 34.88 23.16 9.17
C ASP A 1079 34.75 21.67 9.56
N THR A 1080 33.52 21.20 9.84
CA THR A 1080 33.19 19.81 10.23
C THR A 1080 32.47 19.02 9.14
N TRP A 1081 32.33 19.57 7.93
CA TRP A 1081 31.56 18.95 6.85
C TRP A 1081 32.25 17.71 6.26
N ALA A 1082 31.61 16.55 6.42
CA ALA A 1082 31.99 15.30 5.75
C ALA A 1082 30.74 14.63 5.15
N PRO A 1083 30.53 14.66 3.82
CA PRO A 1083 29.28 14.20 3.21
C PRO A 1083 29.02 12.69 3.42
N GLU A 1084 30.07 11.89 3.64
CA GLU A 1084 29.97 10.45 3.85
C GLU A 1084 29.72 10.07 5.32
N GLU A 1085 29.84 11.01 6.27
CA GLU A 1085 29.58 10.72 7.69
C GLU A 1085 28.08 10.81 8.04
N PRO A 1086 27.49 9.80 8.70
CA PRO A 1086 26.06 9.79 9.04
C PRO A 1086 25.60 11.00 9.88
N SER A 1087 26.47 11.49 10.78
CA SER A 1087 26.23 12.63 11.66
C SER A 1087 25.96 13.94 10.91
N THR A 1088 26.45 14.07 9.68
CA THR A 1088 26.34 15.29 8.88
C THR A 1088 24.88 15.60 8.51
N LEU A 1089 24.13 14.63 8.00
CA LEU A 1089 22.72 14.81 7.64
C LEU A 1089 21.83 14.96 8.88
N SER A 1090 22.12 14.22 9.95
CA SER A 1090 21.42 14.39 11.24
C SER A 1090 21.60 15.79 11.82
N GLY A 1091 22.81 16.37 11.71
CA GLY A 1091 23.08 17.75 12.11
C GLY A 1091 22.27 18.77 11.30
N LEU A 1092 22.22 18.60 9.98
CA LEU A 1092 21.40 19.47 9.10
C LEU A 1092 19.90 19.36 9.40
N ALA A 1093 19.40 18.16 9.70
CA ALA A 1093 18.00 17.94 10.09
C ALA A 1093 17.66 18.65 11.41
N ALA A 1094 18.58 18.61 12.40
CA ALA A 1094 18.42 19.34 13.65
C ALA A 1094 18.45 20.87 13.41
N MET A 1095 19.35 21.34 12.56
CA MET A 1095 19.42 22.76 12.20
C MET A 1095 18.18 23.25 11.46
N SER A 1096 17.58 22.45 10.58
CA SER A 1096 16.40 22.86 9.81
C SER A 1096 15.14 23.04 10.66
N GLN A 1097 15.12 22.46 11.86
CA GLN A 1097 14.08 22.65 12.87
C GLN A 1097 14.26 23.94 13.70
N ALA A 1098 15.47 24.50 13.71
CA ALA A 1098 15.82 25.68 14.51
C ALA A 1098 16.11 26.95 13.68
N PHE A 1099 16.58 26.80 12.44
CA PHE A 1099 17.07 27.88 11.60
C PHE A 1099 16.58 27.77 10.15
N VAL A 1100 16.55 28.90 9.44
CA VAL A 1100 16.33 28.94 7.99
C VAL A 1100 17.60 28.48 7.28
N LEU A 1101 17.53 27.34 6.58
CA LEU A 1101 18.65 26.83 5.79
C LEU A 1101 18.77 27.56 4.44
N GLY A 1102 19.96 28.08 4.16
CA GLY A 1102 20.28 28.77 2.91
C GLY A 1102 20.47 27.81 1.74
N ALA A 1103 20.74 28.37 0.55
CA ALA A 1103 21.01 27.57 -0.65
C ALA A 1103 22.27 26.70 -0.50
N ARG A 1104 23.26 27.16 0.27
CA ARG A 1104 24.52 26.42 0.50
C ARG A 1104 24.28 25.15 1.32
N GLU A 1105 23.52 25.25 2.40
CA GLU A 1105 23.20 24.12 3.29
C GLU A 1105 22.32 23.09 2.57
N ARG A 1106 21.38 23.54 1.73
CA ARG A 1106 20.54 22.66 0.92
C ARG A 1106 21.32 21.94 -0.19
N ALA A 1107 22.25 22.63 -0.85
CA ALA A 1107 23.14 21.99 -1.83
C ALA A 1107 24.02 20.91 -1.19
N LYS A 1108 24.55 21.20 0.00
CA LYS A 1108 25.28 20.25 0.85
C LYS A 1108 24.44 19.03 1.24
N ALA A 1109 23.18 19.21 1.62
CA ALA A 1109 22.28 18.10 1.88
C ALA A 1109 22.10 17.18 0.66
N ARG A 1110 21.93 17.76 -0.55
CA ARG A 1110 21.82 16.98 -1.79
C ARG A 1110 23.10 16.22 -2.13
N GLU A 1111 24.26 16.85 -1.93
CA GLU A 1111 25.57 16.22 -2.12
C GLU A 1111 25.72 15.00 -1.20
N ALA A 1112 25.40 15.15 0.08
CA ALA A 1112 25.45 14.05 1.04
C ALA A 1112 24.51 12.90 0.66
N VAL A 1113 23.27 13.19 0.24
CA VAL A 1113 22.32 12.15 -0.26
C VAL A 1113 22.86 11.44 -1.49
N GLY A 1114 23.45 12.17 -2.44
CA GLY A 1114 24.05 11.59 -3.64
C GLY A 1114 25.23 10.65 -3.34
N SER A 1115 25.99 10.92 -2.27
CA SER A 1115 27.13 10.10 -1.85
C SER A 1115 26.73 8.74 -1.27
N LEU A 1116 25.46 8.54 -0.90
CA LEU A 1116 24.95 7.27 -0.36
C LEU A 1116 24.91 6.14 -1.39
N ILE A 1117 25.07 6.44 -2.68
CA ILE A 1117 25.08 5.45 -3.76
C ILE A 1117 26.52 4.98 -3.99
N SER A 1118 26.86 3.82 -3.44
CA SER A 1118 28.11 3.11 -3.76
C SER A 1118 27.87 1.60 -3.95
N GLU A 1119 28.79 0.92 -4.65
CA GLU A 1119 28.68 -0.51 -4.93
C GLU A 1119 28.70 -1.32 -3.62
N GLY A 1120 27.65 -2.13 -3.41
CA GLY A 1120 27.54 -3.02 -2.24
C GLY A 1120 26.79 -2.44 -1.04
N VAL A 1121 26.45 -1.14 -1.03
CA VAL A 1121 25.58 -0.54 0.00
C VAL A 1121 24.16 -1.06 -0.11
N LYS A 1122 23.56 -1.36 1.05
CA LYS A 1122 22.17 -1.81 1.15
C LYS A 1122 21.35 -0.76 1.90
N TYR A 1123 20.03 -0.84 1.76
CA TYR A 1123 19.12 0.15 2.36
C TYR A 1123 19.34 0.33 3.86
N GLY A 1124 19.44 -0.78 4.62
CA GLY A 1124 19.64 -0.73 6.08
C GLY A 1124 20.98 -0.13 6.54
N ASP A 1125 21.93 0.14 5.64
CA ASP A 1125 23.20 0.80 5.97
C ASP A 1125 23.07 2.34 5.93
N VAL A 1126 22.01 2.86 5.29
CA VAL A 1126 21.84 4.30 4.99
C VAL A 1126 20.46 4.86 5.37
N ASP A 1127 19.62 4.08 6.02
CA ASP A 1127 18.23 4.43 6.35
C ASP A 1127 18.13 5.66 7.27
N GLY A 1128 19.00 5.78 8.28
CA GLY A 1128 19.07 6.92 9.17
C GLY A 1128 19.45 8.22 8.46
N GLN A 1129 20.39 8.15 7.51
CA GLN A 1129 20.78 9.28 6.66
C GLN A 1129 19.63 9.71 5.74
N LEU A 1130 18.92 8.76 5.14
CA LEU A 1130 17.76 9.04 4.30
C LEU A 1130 16.62 9.66 5.09
N TYR A 1131 16.36 9.17 6.31
CA TYR A 1131 15.38 9.78 7.21
C TYR A 1131 15.75 11.23 7.55
N ALA A 1132 17.01 11.50 7.93
CA ALA A 1132 17.48 12.85 8.21
C ALA A 1132 17.36 13.78 6.99
N ALA A 1133 17.70 13.30 5.80
CA ALA A 1133 17.52 14.05 4.55
C ALA A 1133 16.04 14.35 4.25
N SER A 1134 15.13 13.41 4.53
CA SER A 1134 13.68 13.63 4.42
C SER A 1134 13.18 14.69 5.40
N VAL A 1135 13.72 14.76 6.63
CA VAL A 1135 13.43 15.85 7.59
C VAL A 1135 13.85 17.19 7.00
N VAL A 1136 15.06 17.29 6.44
CA VAL A 1136 15.53 18.52 5.77
C VAL A 1136 14.59 18.90 4.63
N ALA A 1137 14.26 17.97 3.73
CA ALA A 1137 13.35 18.23 2.60
C ALA A 1137 11.98 18.73 3.08
N CYS A 1138 11.39 18.04 4.08
CA CYS A 1138 10.10 18.37 4.65
C CYS A 1138 10.08 19.75 5.32
N THR A 1139 11.11 20.10 6.08
CA THR A 1139 11.19 21.39 6.79
C THR A 1139 11.44 22.57 5.84
N THR A 1140 12.32 22.41 4.86
CA THR A 1140 12.65 23.49 3.92
C THR A 1140 11.69 23.58 2.74
N GLY A 1141 10.84 22.56 2.51
CA GLY A 1141 10.02 22.47 1.30
C GLY A 1141 10.84 22.28 0.03
N ASP A 1142 12.02 21.64 0.12
CA ASP A 1142 12.94 21.49 -1.01
C ASP A 1142 12.66 20.18 -1.75
N THR A 1143 11.99 20.28 -2.89
CA THR A 1143 11.60 19.13 -3.70
C THR A 1143 12.79 18.44 -4.36
N GLU A 1144 13.91 19.13 -4.60
CA GLU A 1144 15.10 18.53 -5.19
C GLU A 1144 15.81 17.57 -4.21
N ILE A 1145 15.80 17.89 -2.90
CA ILE A 1145 16.25 16.95 -1.86
C ILE A 1145 15.32 15.73 -1.81
N ALA A 1146 13.99 15.95 -1.85
CA ALA A 1146 13.02 14.85 -1.85
C ALA A 1146 13.19 13.90 -3.05
N ASP A 1147 13.38 14.44 -4.26
CA ASP A 1147 13.64 13.68 -5.47
C ASP A 1147 14.97 12.91 -5.40
N SER A 1148 15.99 13.50 -4.77
CA SER A 1148 17.28 12.83 -4.52
C SER A 1148 17.12 11.65 -3.57
N VAL A 1149 16.38 11.82 -2.47
CA VAL A 1149 16.07 10.74 -1.51
C VAL A 1149 15.33 9.61 -2.22
N ALA A 1150 14.27 9.93 -2.97
CA ALA A 1150 13.48 8.93 -3.68
C ALA A 1150 14.31 8.15 -4.72
N SER A 1151 15.23 8.83 -5.43
CA SER A 1151 16.15 8.18 -6.37
C SER A 1151 17.07 7.17 -5.69
N VAL A 1152 17.61 7.50 -4.50
CA VAL A 1152 18.44 6.56 -3.71
C VAL A 1152 17.59 5.38 -3.23
N VAL A 1153 16.41 5.64 -2.66
CA VAL A 1153 15.46 4.60 -2.22
C VAL A 1153 15.12 3.64 -3.36
N ALA A 1154 14.76 4.17 -4.53
CA ALA A 1154 14.44 3.37 -5.71
C ALA A 1154 15.61 2.47 -6.14
N ARG A 1155 16.87 2.96 -6.04
CA ARG A 1155 18.07 2.17 -6.40
C ARG A 1155 18.39 1.09 -5.36
N LEU A 1156 18.03 1.29 -4.10
CA LEU A 1156 18.30 0.35 -3.01
C LEU A 1156 17.13 -0.58 -2.68
N ALA A 1157 15.94 -0.37 -3.29
CA ALA A 1157 14.73 -1.15 -3.03
C ALA A 1157 14.88 -2.67 -3.25
N TRP A 1158 15.80 -3.12 -4.12
CA TRP A 1158 16.08 -4.55 -4.31
C TRP A 1158 16.85 -5.18 -3.14
N SER A 1159 17.42 -4.37 -2.24
CA SER A 1159 18.29 -4.82 -1.14
C SER A 1159 17.59 -4.92 0.22
N LEU A 1160 16.27 -4.68 0.26
CA LEU A 1160 15.45 -4.76 1.47
C LEU A 1160 15.44 -6.21 2.00
N ARG A 1161 15.59 -6.37 3.32
CA ARG A 1161 15.78 -7.70 3.94
C ARG A 1161 14.57 -8.20 4.73
N GLY A 1162 13.52 -7.40 4.87
CA GLY A 1162 12.30 -7.79 5.58
C GLY A 1162 11.39 -6.62 5.95
N PRO A 1163 10.32 -6.90 6.73
CA PRO A 1163 9.25 -5.93 7.03
C PRO A 1163 9.73 -4.58 7.60
N SER A 1164 10.75 -4.58 8.45
CA SER A 1164 11.24 -3.35 9.07
C SER A 1164 11.93 -2.40 8.08
N ASP A 1165 12.59 -2.94 7.05
CA ASP A 1165 13.18 -2.10 6.00
C ASP A 1165 12.07 -1.49 5.12
N VAL A 1166 11.03 -2.28 4.84
CA VAL A 1166 9.87 -1.85 4.06
C VAL A 1166 9.10 -0.71 4.75
N GLU A 1167 8.84 -0.84 6.05
CA GLU A 1167 8.21 0.22 6.86
C GLU A 1167 9.03 1.51 6.82
N ARG A 1168 10.35 1.42 7.01
CA ARG A 1168 11.26 2.56 6.93
C ARG A 1168 11.28 3.22 5.55
N VAL A 1169 11.27 2.45 4.47
CA VAL A 1169 11.18 2.97 3.09
C VAL A 1169 9.91 3.80 2.92
N VAL A 1170 8.76 3.27 3.32
CA VAL A 1170 7.48 3.97 3.19
C VAL A 1170 7.49 5.25 4.03
N HIS A 1171 7.99 5.20 5.27
CA HIS A 1171 8.11 6.39 6.12
C HIS A 1171 9.03 7.46 5.52
N VAL A 1172 10.21 7.08 5.02
CA VAL A 1172 11.18 7.99 4.38
C VAL A 1172 10.55 8.68 3.17
N LEU A 1173 9.84 7.93 2.32
CA LEU A 1173 9.18 8.49 1.13
C LEU A 1173 8.00 9.40 1.49
N MET A 1174 7.17 9.02 2.46
CA MET A 1174 6.07 9.87 2.93
C MET A 1174 6.58 11.19 3.51
N LEU A 1175 7.67 11.13 4.28
CA LEU A 1175 8.29 12.32 4.86
C LEU A 1175 8.94 13.21 3.79
N ALA A 1176 9.66 12.62 2.84
CA ALA A 1176 10.22 13.34 1.70
C ALA A 1176 9.12 14.00 0.85
N ALA A 1177 8.01 13.28 0.62
CA ALA A 1177 6.85 13.80 -0.11
C ALA A 1177 6.30 15.08 0.52
N SER A 1178 6.35 15.20 1.86
CA SER A 1178 5.87 16.39 2.60
C SER A 1178 6.61 17.69 2.26
N ALA A 1179 7.71 17.65 1.50
CA ALA A 1179 8.29 18.84 0.87
C ALA A 1179 7.32 19.50 -0.13
N ARG A 1180 6.40 18.72 -0.72
CA ARG A 1180 5.34 19.16 -1.64
C ARG A 1180 4.10 19.55 -0.84
N ARG A 1181 3.86 20.87 -0.72
CA ARG A 1181 2.78 21.43 0.11
C ARG A 1181 1.38 21.23 -0.47
N ASP A 1182 1.27 21.14 -1.79
CA ASP A 1182 0.00 20.85 -2.45
C ASP A 1182 -0.39 19.37 -2.28
N ALA A 1183 -1.64 19.12 -1.91
CA ALA A 1183 -2.12 17.77 -1.62
C ALA A 1183 -2.14 16.84 -2.84
N LYS A 1184 -2.44 17.38 -4.04
CA LYS A 1184 -2.51 16.62 -5.28
C LYS A 1184 -1.10 16.29 -5.78
N ASP A 1185 -0.18 17.25 -5.74
CA ASP A 1185 1.24 17.03 -6.04
C ASP A 1185 1.88 16.03 -5.07
N TRP A 1186 1.60 16.16 -3.78
CA TRP A 1186 2.06 15.22 -2.74
C TRP A 1186 1.61 13.79 -3.04
N SER A 1187 0.31 13.57 -3.27
CA SER A 1187 -0.26 12.24 -3.51
C SER A 1187 0.25 11.64 -4.82
N GLY A 1188 0.28 12.44 -5.89
CA GLY A 1188 0.75 11.99 -7.20
C GLY A 1188 2.22 11.60 -7.19
N TRP A 1189 3.08 12.43 -6.58
CA TRP A 1189 4.51 12.13 -6.48
C TRP A 1189 4.77 10.89 -5.61
N LEU A 1190 4.17 10.82 -4.42
CA LEU A 1190 4.35 9.69 -3.52
C LEU A 1190 3.87 8.38 -4.17
N GLY A 1191 2.76 8.43 -4.89
CA GLY A 1191 2.23 7.27 -5.58
C GLY A 1191 3.14 6.71 -6.66
N GLU A 1192 3.78 7.60 -7.41
CA GLU A 1192 4.79 7.21 -8.39
C GLU A 1192 6.04 6.62 -7.71
N GLN A 1193 6.52 7.21 -6.61
CA GLN A 1193 7.67 6.65 -5.90
C GLN A 1193 7.38 5.28 -5.26
N LEU A 1194 6.21 5.12 -4.63
CA LEU A 1194 5.77 3.83 -4.09
C LEU A 1194 5.65 2.77 -5.18
N ARG A 1195 5.20 3.15 -6.38
CA ARG A 1195 5.15 2.25 -7.53
C ARG A 1195 6.54 1.80 -7.96
N VAL A 1196 7.51 2.73 -8.07
CA VAL A 1196 8.89 2.40 -8.41
C VAL A 1196 9.52 1.46 -7.38
N VAL A 1197 9.22 1.64 -6.09
CA VAL A 1197 9.63 0.70 -5.03
C VAL A 1197 8.98 -0.66 -5.23
N ALA A 1198 7.67 -0.71 -5.47
CA ALA A 1198 6.93 -1.95 -5.69
C ALA A 1198 7.45 -2.75 -6.90
N GLU A 1199 8.01 -2.09 -7.91
CA GLU A 1199 8.63 -2.77 -9.07
C GLU A 1199 9.95 -3.46 -8.73
N ARG A 1200 10.62 -3.04 -7.65
CA ARG A 1200 11.99 -3.46 -7.31
C ARG A 1200 12.08 -4.21 -6.01
N ILE A 1201 11.02 -4.22 -5.21
CA ILE A 1201 10.97 -4.95 -3.94
C ILE A 1201 11.17 -6.46 -4.18
N PRO A 1202 11.96 -7.16 -3.34
CA PRO A 1202 12.08 -8.61 -3.42
C PRO A 1202 10.73 -9.30 -3.25
N SER A 1203 10.47 -10.30 -4.10
CA SER A 1203 9.29 -11.18 -3.97
C SER A 1203 9.43 -12.21 -2.86
N ALA A 1204 10.67 -12.56 -2.48
CA ALA A 1204 11.00 -13.39 -1.33
C ALA A 1204 11.05 -12.56 -0.02
N ASP A 1205 11.01 -13.22 1.13
CA ASP A 1205 11.28 -12.63 2.47
C ASP A 1205 10.20 -11.68 3.04
N ASP A 1206 8.91 -11.95 2.79
CA ASP A 1206 7.73 -11.21 3.30
C ASP A 1206 7.68 -9.70 2.98
N CYS A 1207 8.61 -9.19 2.17
CA CYS A 1207 8.72 -7.77 1.85
C CYS A 1207 7.49 -7.26 1.09
N ALA A 1208 7.05 -7.97 0.05
CA ALA A 1208 5.86 -7.60 -0.74
C ALA A 1208 4.58 -7.64 0.11
N ALA A 1209 4.45 -8.64 0.99
CA ALA A 1209 3.30 -8.77 1.89
C ALA A 1209 3.24 -7.61 2.90
N CYS A 1210 4.38 -7.28 3.52
CA CYS A 1210 4.48 -6.13 4.42
C CYS A 1210 4.18 -4.82 3.69
N PHE A 1211 4.71 -4.65 2.48
CA PHE A 1211 4.44 -3.45 1.68
C PHE A 1211 2.94 -3.30 1.39
N LEU A 1212 2.26 -4.38 0.99
CA LEU A 1212 0.81 -4.36 0.78
C LEU A 1212 0.03 -4.01 2.05
N ALA A 1213 0.39 -4.60 3.20
CA ALA A 1213 -0.24 -4.28 4.48
C ALA A 1213 -0.10 -2.80 4.84
N LEU A 1214 1.07 -2.19 4.57
CA LEU A 1214 1.27 -0.75 4.76
C LEU A 1214 0.37 0.07 3.82
N LEU A 1215 0.24 -0.32 2.56
CA LEU A 1215 -0.66 0.37 1.61
C LEU A 1215 -2.13 0.27 2.04
N GLU A 1216 -2.57 -0.90 2.54
CA GLU A 1216 -3.91 -1.07 3.12
C GLU A 1216 -4.10 -0.19 4.36
N TRP A 1217 -3.10 -0.08 5.23
CA TRP A 1217 -3.16 0.85 6.36
C TRP A 1217 -3.21 2.31 5.93
N MET A 1218 -2.62 2.68 4.79
CA MET A 1218 -2.78 4.02 4.21
C MET A 1218 -4.24 4.28 3.79
N GLU A 1219 -4.97 3.28 3.29
CA GLU A 1219 -6.41 3.41 2.96
C GLU A 1219 -7.25 3.74 4.19
N VAL A 1220 -6.89 3.16 5.34
CA VAL A 1220 -7.53 3.42 6.63
C VAL A 1220 -7.10 4.77 7.21
N ALA A 1221 -5.81 5.08 7.09
CA ALA A 1221 -5.21 6.27 7.70
C ALA A 1221 -5.61 7.56 6.98
N LEU A 1222 -5.79 7.52 5.66
CA LEU A 1222 -5.88 8.70 4.80
C LEU A 1222 -7.26 8.84 4.13
N PRO A 1223 -7.74 10.08 3.94
CA PRO A 1223 -8.87 10.36 3.05
C PRO A 1223 -8.57 9.90 1.61
N VAL A 1224 -9.57 9.42 0.87
CA VAL A 1224 -9.44 8.89 -0.51
C VAL A 1224 -8.74 9.88 -1.45
N ARG A 1225 -9.03 11.17 -1.34
CA ARG A 1225 -8.36 12.22 -2.13
C ARG A 1225 -6.83 12.28 -1.96
N LEU A 1226 -6.30 11.69 -0.89
CA LEU A 1226 -4.88 11.62 -0.58
C LEU A 1226 -4.28 10.22 -0.80
N TRP A 1227 -5.03 9.24 -1.32
CA TRP A 1227 -4.51 7.90 -1.55
C TRP A 1227 -3.44 7.89 -2.65
N PRO A 1228 -2.17 7.59 -2.33
CA PRO A 1228 -1.09 7.61 -3.31
C PRO A 1228 -0.92 6.24 -4.00
N HIS A 1229 -1.50 5.18 -3.46
CA HIS A 1229 -0.92 3.84 -3.57
C HIS A 1229 -1.54 2.95 -4.63
N GLY A 1230 -2.57 3.39 -5.35
CA GLY A 1230 -3.29 2.56 -6.31
C GLY A 1230 -2.36 1.89 -7.33
N GLY A 1231 -1.34 2.59 -7.83
CA GLY A 1231 -0.31 2.03 -8.73
C GLY A 1231 0.61 1.01 -8.05
N ALA A 1232 1.07 1.34 -6.84
CA ALA A 1232 2.01 0.54 -6.07
C ALA A 1232 1.41 -0.77 -5.58
N GLN A 1233 0.16 -0.74 -5.11
CA GLN A 1233 -0.58 -1.91 -4.62
C GLN A 1233 -0.67 -2.98 -5.70
N ARG A 1234 -0.95 -2.59 -6.95
CA ARG A 1234 -1.03 -3.55 -8.06
C ARG A 1234 0.27 -4.27 -8.34
N VAL A 1235 1.36 -3.52 -8.38
CA VAL A 1235 2.68 -4.08 -8.68
C VAL A 1235 3.13 -4.99 -7.54
N ALA A 1236 2.92 -4.57 -6.29
CA ALA A 1236 3.25 -5.37 -5.11
C ALA A 1236 2.38 -6.63 -4.99
N THR A 1237 1.07 -6.55 -5.31
CA THR A 1237 0.21 -7.73 -5.36
C THR A 1237 0.68 -8.68 -6.45
N ALA A 1238 1.07 -8.20 -7.63
CA ALA A 1238 1.64 -9.07 -8.66
C ALA A 1238 2.96 -9.74 -8.23
N ALA A 1239 3.74 -9.09 -7.36
CA ALA A 1239 4.99 -9.60 -6.81
C ALA A 1239 4.82 -10.67 -5.73
N LEU A 1240 3.66 -10.72 -5.06
CA LEU A 1240 3.38 -11.62 -3.95
C LEU A 1240 3.35 -13.09 -4.42
N GLU A 1241 4.34 -13.87 -4.00
CA GLU A 1241 4.37 -15.32 -4.12
C GLU A 1241 3.45 -15.96 -3.06
N ALA A 1242 3.02 -17.22 -3.26
CA ALA A 1242 2.36 -17.91 -2.16
C ALA A 1242 3.37 -18.12 -1.04
N THR A 1243 3.12 -17.45 0.07
CA THR A 1243 3.73 -17.81 1.34
C THR A 1243 3.17 -19.20 1.71
N PRO A 1244 4.02 -20.21 1.95
CA PRO A 1244 3.58 -21.47 2.53
C PRO A 1244 2.99 -21.28 3.91
#